data_AF-A0A2V7IPP0-F1
#
_entry.id   AF-A0A2V7IPP0-F1
#
_cell.length_a   1.000
_cell.length_b   1.000
_cell.length_c   1.000
_cell.angle_alpha   90.00
_cell.angle_beta   90.00
_cell.angle_gamma   90.00
#
_symmetry.space_group_name_H-M   'P 1'
#
loop_
_entity.id
_entity.type
_entity.pdbx_description
1 polymer ?
#
loop_
_entity_poly.entity_id
_entity_poly.type
_entity_poly.pdbx_seq_one_letter_code
_entity_poly.pdbx_strand_id
1 'polypeptide(L)'
;MPRRASHHWCALLVAGAWTAAVSFGSARDASAQLSRPPDAGGRTASLGQPLLWHWQATLGTGLYLGDGSGDVMVRAVAGTYYAPLNPVTKLAELGVEAYVGARGNKADGGVRGLLQVPYFSAGVGADYNVRDNRLDMLVTLHTPVRRGGLLTRGTLLRLDWYPLAGHSFTLGVSAPLGDRLAGRNRPLRDYVVVAREHYVPVSHRATDPMLLVALDSLRTSAEWIRRLVAPFLDQDGRDAQIGLARTARYVGDLRTHLATRSADAEVRFFHTELERAFSLAAGDAPAGRELARRCREILLDEVLLPYDRLLGRKKRHDTLKELGIAARGRFGRWVAASTVVPAERIEPVLFVFERLTDILEAVRRRTAKEWDDPRLVWLPLQYALLPEDHDEQAELDALLERATGVPFTAHNRISYVANLQFHWELLRMLHATRDYHVLWIHDFPAVTPEQKLDWASFAQIVDGYLAALAERVEAYDSTGALPSFFIFLDQHYYEQRKSRLLMTVLENPLHASPRLGVGTAADAARLARALERLRAAVQNSRVLQAEAREYGDAWLRNRVKVHVNVTNRVDASFWSGGLVSSVFGYPDDVMRDHRKITFRDVSEDDPFRGVGMLTGMGVGQQYLGPGWDDRSLMLQGPVLLELRQAARDLLLSQGLTEEDLPLPLRSRPLVAGSVARLAARPDAARHQERAMALVNGTGYLPKPLNVGKAVLYSLMPPGSVIKAPDSLWNSSFFAALLVGACLRGAHVLVIAPALANAPSSGFPQMARAQELLTRLLLMRRELGPAIAAAGGDLRTGLYALPPDRRGFASRADRWERQVSTTPFLQALLPFAPALAPVVAEAARDTVDSSGATRSAVLVPKLHQKVQFFATGEFWRAISASQEWPRLMAAYLRYREATYSPAGEYVQASGPRDSLEQIAARLVAPAHAAPRAASFAIVGSQNQDYRGMFMDGEVGVLFTGAESVVPLMDLVFMVGTVTWVDDQATLDRLLPPVGELRRRIARIAKDGV
;
A
#
# COMPACT_ATOMS: atom_id res chain seq x y z
N MET A 1 56.66 20.42 44.11
CA MET A 1 56.04 21.70 43.70
C MET A 1 56.33 21.93 42.22
N PRO A 2 55.39 22.44 41.42
CA PRO A 2 54.05 21.91 41.09
C PRO A 2 54.08 21.17 39.71
N ARG A 3 53.33 20.09 39.44
CA ARG A 3 51.87 19.89 39.32
C ARG A 3 51.20 20.83 38.29
N ARG A 4 50.44 20.21 37.36
CA ARG A 4 49.46 20.77 36.39
C ARG A 4 50.02 21.15 35.01
N ALA A 5 50.07 20.19 34.08
CA ALA A 5 50.05 20.51 32.64
C ALA A 5 49.48 19.39 31.74
N SER A 6 49.58 18.12 32.11
CA SER A 6 49.25 17.01 31.19
C SER A 6 47.78 16.56 31.18
N HIS A 7 46.99 16.81 32.22
CA HIS A 7 45.57 16.47 32.22
C HIS A 7 44.69 17.38 31.34
N HIS A 8 45.17 18.59 31.01
CA HIS A 8 44.40 19.53 30.18
C HIS A 8 44.47 19.19 28.69
N TRP A 9 45.57 18.62 28.20
CA TRP A 9 45.71 18.31 26.76
C TRP A 9 44.87 17.10 26.31
N CYS A 10 44.79 16.03 27.10
CA CYS A 10 43.89 14.91 26.78
C CYS A 10 42.41 15.27 26.94
N ALA A 11 42.06 16.08 27.96
CA ALA A 11 40.70 16.60 28.11
C ALA A 11 40.35 17.60 26.98
N LEU A 12 41.29 18.42 26.50
CA LEU A 12 41.11 19.34 25.37
C LEU A 12 41.09 18.64 24.02
N LEU A 13 41.79 17.52 23.83
CA LEU A 13 41.71 16.71 22.62
C LEU A 13 40.41 15.89 22.56
N VAL A 14 39.97 15.32 23.68
CA VAL A 14 38.68 14.62 23.78
C VAL A 14 37.51 15.60 23.73
N ALA A 15 37.58 16.75 24.42
CA ALA A 15 36.60 17.81 24.33
C ALA A 15 36.64 18.51 22.97
N GLY A 16 37.82 18.69 22.36
CA GLY A 16 38.01 19.26 21.03
C GLY A 16 37.45 18.37 19.92
N ALA A 17 37.65 17.05 20.03
CA ALA A 17 37.02 16.05 19.18
C ALA A 17 35.51 15.94 19.42
N TRP A 18 35.04 16.13 20.66
CA TRP A 18 33.60 16.23 20.97
C TRP A 18 32.99 17.52 20.42
N THR A 19 33.60 18.68 20.58
CA THR A 19 33.09 19.93 20.01
C THR A 19 33.19 19.91 18.50
N ALA A 20 34.20 19.31 17.88
CA ALA A 20 34.23 19.15 16.42
C ALA A 20 33.13 18.18 15.96
N ALA A 21 33.03 16.97 16.55
CA ALA A 21 32.05 15.97 16.15
C ALA A 21 30.59 16.36 16.47
N VAL A 22 30.35 17.13 17.53
CA VAL A 22 29.03 17.70 17.88
C VAL A 22 28.74 18.96 17.06
N SER A 23 29.75 19.78 16.72
CA SER A 23 29.56 20.97 15.87
C SER A 23 29.39 20.64 14.39
N PHE A 24 29.85 19.46 13.92
CA PHE A 24 29.47 18.94 12.59
C PHE A 24 28.01 18.48 12.52
N GLY A 25 27.28 18.47 13.64
CA GLY A 25 25.83 18.23 13.70
C GLY A 25 24.97 19.47 13.93
N SER A 26 25.55 20.65 14.15
CA SER A 26 24.79 21.85 14.56
C SER A 26 25.03 23.11 13.73
N ALA A 27 25.69 23.02 12.57
CA ALA A 27 25.36 23.96 11.50
C ALA A 27 24.00 23.54 10.93
N ARG A 28 22.92 23.78 11.68
CA ARG A 28 21.81 24.48 11.02
C ARG A 28 22.52 25.65 10.35
N ASP A 29 22.40 25.81 9.04
CA ASP A 29 22.54 27.13 8.48
C ASP A 29 21.58 27.99 9.32
N ALA A 30 22.10 28.66 10.34
CA ALA A 30 21.42 29.61 11.18
C ALA A 30 21.25 30.91 10.37
N SER A 31 20.89 30.75 9.10
CA SER A 31 20.01 31.68 8.47
C SER A 31 18.62 31.15 8.76
N ALA A 32 17.85 31.88 9.54
CA ALA A 32 16.42 31.92 9.34
C ALA A 32 16.18 32.48 7.92
N GLN A 33 16.55 31.72 6.88
CA GLN A 33 16.07 31.97 5.54
C GLN A 33 14.61 31.53 5.60
N LEU A 34 13.71 32.51 5.68
CA LEU A 34 12.34 32.34 5.23
C LEU A 34 12.39 31.47 3.98
N SER A 35 11.71 30.33 3.98
CA SER A 35 11.69 29.40 2.85
C SER A 35 11.15 30.15 1.64
N ARG A 36 12.05 30.70 0.82
CA ARG A 36 11.71 31.50 -0.36
C ARG A 36 11.23 30.58 -1.47
N PRO A 37 10.30 31.05 -2.31
CA PRO A 37 9.94 30.29 -3.49
C PRO A 37 11.10 30.25 -4.51
N PRO A 38 11.18 29.20 -5.35
CA PRO A 38 12.29 29.02 -6.28
C PRO A 38 12.50 30.16 -7.28
N ASP A 39 11.43 30.86 -7.66
CA ASP A 39 11.43 32.08 -8.47
C ASP A 39 12.06 33.29 -7.74
N ALA A 40 12.03 33.32 -6.40
CA ALA A 40 12.67 34.34 -5.58
C ALA A 40 14.05 33.92 -5.03
N GLY A 41 14.77 33.05 -5.75
CA GLY A 41 16.11 32.56 -5.36
C GLY A 41 16.11 31.43 -4.33
N GLY A 42 14.95 30.90 -3.95
CA GLY A 42 14.82 29.72 -3.08
C GLY A 42 15.24 28.42 -3.78
N ARG A 43 15.37 27.33 -3.02
CA ARG A 43 15.65 25.99 -3.56
C ARG A 43 14.52 25.02 -3.22
N THR A 44 14.16 24.18 -4.18
CA THR A 44 13.25 23.05 -3.96
C THR A 44 14.05 21.89 -3.36
N ALA A 45 13.65 21.45 -2.17
CA ALA A 45 14.26 20.30 -1.52
C ALA A 45 13.78 18.97 -2.14
N SER A 46 14.58 17.94 -1.98
CA SER A 46 14.25 16.55 -2.32
C SER A 46 15.01 15.60 -1.41
N LEU A 47 14.52 14.37 -1.24
CA LEU A 47 15.26 13.31 -0.57
C LEU A 47 16.60 13.07 -1.29
N GLY A 48 16.58 13.07 -2.63
CA GLY A 48 17.71 12.73 -3.50
C GLY A 48 17.83 11.22 -3.77
N GLN A 49 18.97 10.81 -4.34
CA GLN A 49 19.36 9.40 -4.49
C GLN A 49 20.11 8.87 -3.24
N PRO A 50 20.06 7.56 -2.92
CA PRO A 50 20.82 6.97 -1.82
C PRO A 50 22.32 7.08 -2.05
N LEU A 51 23.10 7.22 -0.97
CA LEU A 51 24.57 7.22 -1.02
C LEU A 51 25.11 5.84 -1.42
N LEU A 52 26.15 5.82 -2.26
CA LEU A 52 26.90 4.59 -2.57
C LEU A 52 27.90 4.25 -1.46
N TRP A 53 28.49 5.28 -0.86
CA TRP A 53 29.46 5.17 0.23
C TRP A 53 28.85 5.72 1.50
N HIS A 54 28.95 4.96 2.58
CA HIS A 54 28.50 5.37 3.90
C HIS A 54 29.70 5.72 4.77
N TRP A 55 29.60 6.82 5.49
CA TRP A 55 30.65 7.29 6.39
C TRP A 55 30.15 7.21 7.82
N GLN A 56 31.01 6.77 8.73
CA GLN A 56 30.67 6.68 10.15
C GLN A 56 31.81 7.21 11.02
N ALA A 57 31.45 7.80 12.15
CA ALA A 57 32.36 8.08 13.25
C ALA A 57 31.91 7.32 14.50
N THR A 58 32.83 6.63 15.16
CA THR A 58 32.57 5.92 16.41
C THR A 58 33.44 6.50 17.52
N LEU A 59 32.85 6.71 18.69
CA LEU A 59 33.60 6.95 19.93
C LEU A 59 33.29 5.82 20.91
N GLY A 60 34.32 5.14 21.39
CA GLY A 60 34.16 3.99 22.28
C GLY A 60 35.22 3.91 23.37
N THR A 61 34.86 3.21 24.44
CA THR A 61 35.74 2.89 25.56
C THR A 61 35.65 1.40 25.89
N GLY A 62 36.69 0.83 26.49
CA GLY A 62 36.69 -0.58 26.87
C GLY A 62 37.96 -0.99 27.58
N LEU A 63 38.30 -2.27 27.49
CA LEU A 63 39.43 -2.87 28.18
C LEU A 63 40.32 -3.63 27.21
N TYR A 64 41.62 -3.43 27.36
CA TYR A 64 42.65 -4.25 26.75
C TYR A 64 43.20 -5.24 27.77
N LEU A 65 43.18 -6.53 27.43
CA LEU A 65 43.48 -7.65 28.32
C LEU A 65 44.69 -8.48 27.85
N GLY A 66 45.35 -8.10 26.76
CA GLY A 66 46.42 -8.89 26.12
C GLY A 66 47.66 -9.12 26.99
N ASP A 67 47.93 -8.26 27.97
CA ASP A 67 49.17 -8.25 28.77
C ASP A 67 48.96 -8.68 30.24
N GLY A 68 47.81 -9.27 30.59
CA GLY A 68 47.52 -9.75 31.95
C GLY A 68 47.10 -8.68 32.97
N SER A 69 47.30 -7.39 32.69
CA SER A 69 46.70 -6.24 33.40
C SER A 69 45.67 -5.55 32.50
N GLY A 70 44.47 -5.27 33.02
CA GLY A 70 43.38 -4.65 32.25
C GLY A 70 43.56 -3.14 32.07
N ASP A 71 44.05 -2.73 30.90
CA ASP A 71 44.20 -1.31 30.54
C ASP A 71 42.90 -0.74 29.98
N VAL A 72 42.49 0.45 30.44
CA VAL A 72 41.36 1.17 29.83
C VAL A 72 41.76 1.63 28.43
N MET A 73 40.91 1.34 27.46
CA MET A 73 41.08 1.72 26.06
C MET A 73 40.01 2.72 25.67
N VAL A 74 40.39 3.86 25.07
CA VAL A 74 39.47 4.87 24.52
C VAL A 74 39.87 5.12 23.09
N ARG A 75 38.92 4.99 22.15
CA ARG A 75 39.19 5.13 20.71
C ARG A 75 38.13 6.01 20.03
N ALA A 76 38.61 6.93 19.20
CA ALA A 76 37.82 7.61 18.19
C ALA A 76 38.15 6.98 16.83
N VAL A 77 37.11 6.60 16.10
CA VAL A 77 37.23 5.88 14.83
C VAL A 77 36.47 6.65 13.76
N ALA A 78 37.02 6.74 12.55
CA ALA A 78 36.31 7.18 11.36
C ALA A 78 36.48 6.14 10.24
N GLY A 79 35.40 5.88 9.51
CA GLY A 79 35.39 4.82 8.52
C GLY A 79 34.45 5.08 7.34
N THR A 80 34.72 4.37 6.24
CA THR A 80 33.90 4.37 5.03
C THR A 80 33.53 2.95 4.66
N TYR A 81 32.31 2.80 4.12
CA TYR A 81 31.69 1.51 3.83
C TYR A 81 31.01 1.50 2.47
N TYR A 82 31.11 0.37 1.77
CA TYR A 82 30.53 0.15 0.46
C TYR A 82 29.93 -1.25 0.36
N ALA A 83 28.72 -1.36 -0.18
CA ALA A 83 28.02 -2.63 -0.39
C ALA A 83 28.17 -3.07 -1.86
N PRO A 84 29.14 -3.96 -2.21
CA PRO A 84 29.46 -4.26 -3.60
C PRO A 84 28.42 -5.11 -4.34
N LEU A 85 27.59 -5.87 -3.61
CA LEU A 85 26.63 -6.79 -4.20
C LEU A 85 25.24 -6.16 -4.36
N ASN A 86 24.60 -5.85 -3.24
CA ASN A 86 23.26 -5.30 -3.22
C ASN A 86 23.16 -4.28 -2.06
N PRO A 87 23.01 -2.98 -2.37
CA PRO A 87 22.96 -1.92 -1.35
C PRO A 87 21.65 -1.95 -0.53
N VAL A 88 20.67 -2.75 -0.92
CA VAL A 88 19.37 -2.92 -0.24
C VAL A 88 19.43 -4.02 0.81
N THR A 89 19.84 -5.23 0.42
CA THR A 89 19.88 -6.38 1.34
C THR A 89 21.11 -6.36 2.24
N LYS A 90 22.18 -5.66 1.81
CA LYS A 90 23.46 -5.55 2.52
C LYS A 90 23.93 -6.88 3.11
N LEU A 91 23.85 -7.96 2.32
CA LEU A 91 24.37 -9.27 2.75
C LEU A 91 25.90 -9.29 2.84
N ALA A 92 26.57 -8.33 2.22
CA ALA A 92 28.00 -8.06 2.36
C ALA A 92 28.27 -6.56 2.18
N GLU A 93 28.92 -5.95 3.17
CA GLU A 93 29.39 -4.56 3.14
C GLU A 93 30.88 -4.54 3.53
N LEU A 94 31.70 -3.93 2.68
CA LEU A 94 33.14 -3.81 2.87
C LEU A 94 33.46 -2.45 3.49
N GLY A 95 34.29 -2.46 4.53
CA GLY A 95 34.65 -1.25 5.27
C GLY A 95 36.14 -1.09 5.47
N VAL A 96 36.59 0.15 5.48
CA VAL A 96 37.92 0.55 5.94
C VAL A 96 37.75 1.64 6.98
N GLU A 97 38.39 1.46 8.13
CA GLU A 97 38.35 2.46 9.21
C GLU A 97 39.75 2.74 9.74
N ALA A 98 39.95 3.95 10.24
CA ALA A 98 41.14 4.36 10.98
C ALA A 98 40.74 4.82 12.37
N TYR A 99 41.55 4.53 13.37
CA TYR A 99 41.30 4.94 14.76
C TYR A 99 42.51 5.58 15.41
N VAL A 100 42.23 6.50 16.33
CA VAL A 100 43.20 7.13 17.22
C VAL A 100 42.64 7.15 18.65
N GLY A 101 43.51 7.03 19.65
CA GLY A 101 43.04 6.88 21.01
C GLY A 101 44.15 6.76 22.05
N ALA A 102 43.78 6.20 23.19
CA ALA A 102 44.69 5.87 24.28
C ALA A 102 44.38 4.48 24.83
N ARG A 103 45.44 3.76 25.21
CA ARG A 103 45.40 2.52 25.97
C ARG A 103 46.24 2.72 27.24
N GLY A 104 45.59 2.76 28.39
CA GLY A 104 46.18 3.25 29.64
C GLY A 104 46.63 4.71 29.47
N ASN A 105 47.88 5.00 29.83
CA ASN A 105 48.49 6.33 29.70
C ASN A 105 49.25 6.55 28.37
N LYS A 106 49.07 5.66 27.39
CA LYS A 106 49.85 5.65 26.15
C LYS A 106 48.93 5.85 24.95
N ALA A 107 49.41 6.58 23.95
CA ALA A 107 48.70 6.74 22.68
C ALA A 107 48.48 5.39 21.98
N ASP A 108 47.40 5.32 21.21
CA ASP A 108 46.98 4.14 20.45
C ASP A 108 46.43 4.56 19.08
N GLY A 109 46.60 3.72 18.07
CA GLY A 109 46.16 4.04 16.71
C GLY A 109 46.39 2.90 15.72
N GLY A 110 45.54 2.84 14.70
CA GLY A 110 45.55 1.73 13.75
C GLY A 110 44.58 1.92 12.59
N VAL A 111 44.63 0.96 11.67
CA VAL A 111 43.75 0.84 10.51
C VAL A 111 43.14 -0.55 10.50
N ARG A 112 41.86 -0.64 10.13
CA ARG A 112 41.11 -1.88 10.12
C ARG A 112 40.31 -2.07 8.84
N GLY A 113 40.31 -3.30 8.33
CA GLY A 113 39.48 -3.74 7.21
C GLY A 113 38.35 -4.64 7.72
N LEU A 114 37.13 -4.44 7.23
CA LEU A 114 35.92 -5.11 7.73
C LEU A 114 35.08 -5.68 6.60
N LEU A 115 34.53 -6.86 6.84
CA LEU A 115 33.39 -7.41 6.13
C LEU A 115 32.21 -7.49 7.11
N GLN A 116 31.17 -6.72 6.83
CA GLN A 116 29.95 -6.69 7.62
C GLN A 116 28.81 -7.37 6.88
N VAL A 117 27.90 -7.95 7.65
CA VAL A 117 26.59 -8.37 7.22
C VAL A 117 25.57 -7.54 8.03
N PRO A 118 25.26 -6.29 7.62
CA PRO A 118 24.30 -5.43 8.31
C PRO A 118 22.97 -6.10 8.63
N TYR A 119 22.52 -7.03 7.79
CA TYR A 119 21.33 -7.84 8.02
C TYR A 119 21.36 -8.65 9.34
N PHE A 120 22.54 -9.06 9.82
CA PHE A 120 22.75 -9.71 11.11
C PHE A 120 23.30 -8.76 12.18
N SER A 121 23.45 -7.47 11.87
CA SER A 121 24.16 -6.48 12.69
C SER A 121 25.53 -6.96 13.19
N ALA A 122 26.25 -7.72 12.37
CA ALA A 122 27.51 -8.34 12.74
C ALA A 122 28.55 -8.22 11.62
N GLY A 123 29.82 -8.28 11.98
CA GLY A 123 30.92 -8.28 11.01
C GLY A 123 32.20 -8.85 11.59
N VAL A 124 33.14 -9.15 10.70
CA VAL A 124 34.48 -9.65 11.03
C VAL A 124 35.52 -8.85 10.25
N GLY A 125 36.69 -8.66 10.83
CA GLY A 125 37.74 -7.86 10.22
C GLY A 125 39.13 -8.16 10.75
N ALA A 126 40.09 -7.45 10.18
CA ALA A 126 41.49 -7.48 10.56
C ALA A 126 41.90 -6.05 11.02
N ASP A 127 42.46 -5.94 12.21
CA ASP A 127 42.86 -4.69 12.86
C ASP A 127 44.39 -4.64 12.92
N TYR A 128 45.02 -3.69 12.23
CA TYR A 128 46.45 -3.46 12.31
C TYR A 128 46.73 -2.30 13.27
N ASN A 129 47.35 -2.62 14.41
CA ASN A 129 47.77 -1.66 15.40
C ASN A 129 49.18 -1.15 15.07
N VAL A 130 49.31 0.16 14.82
CA VAL A 130 50.58 0.78 14.40
C VAL A 130 51.61 0.77 15.53
N ARG A 131 51.16 0.90 16.78
CA ARG A 131 52.05 0.95 17.95
C ARG A 131 52.66 -0.41 18.27
N ASP A 132 51.83 -1.44 18.31
CA ASP A 132 52.27 -2.80 18.66
C ASP A 132 52.80 -3.57 17.44
N ASN A 133 52.69 -2.99 16.24
CA ASN A 133 53.00 -3.62 14.96
C ASN A 133 52.36 -5.02 14.83
N ARG A 134 51.09 -5.13 15.25
CA ARG A 134 50.37 -6.40 15.35
C ARG A 134 49.08 -6.35 14.55
N LEU A 135 48.77 -7.48 13.91
CA LEU A 135 47.49 -7.72 13.27
C LEU A 135 46.62 -8.61 14.16
N ASP A 136 45.46 -8.09 14.56
CA ASP A 136 44.48 -8.79 15.38
C ASP A 136 43.19 -9.09 14.60
N MET A 137 42.50 -10.16 14.99
CA MET A 137 41.14 -10.43 14.53
C MET A 137 40.15 -9.52 15.27
N LEU A 138 39.20 -8.96 14.54
CA LEU A 138 38.12 -8.12 15.05
C LEU A 138 36.76 -8.76 14.72
N VAL A 139 35.89 -8.86 15.72
CA VAL A 139 34.47 -9.16 15.55
C VAL A 139 33.68 -7.95 16.02
N THR A 140 32.83 -7.40 15.16
CA THR A 140 32.00 -6.22 15.48
C THR A 140 30.52 -6.61 15.54
N LEU A 141 29.81 -6.09 16.53
CA LEU A 141 28.37 -6.24 16.71
C LEU A 141 27.73 -4.86 16.88
N HIS A 142 26.66 -4.58 16.14
CA HIS A 142 25.94 -3.30 16.17
C HIS A 142 24.53 -3.50 16.70
N THR A 143 23.97 -2.49 17.36
CA THR A 143 22.55 -2.48 17.70
C THR A 143 22.06 -1.04 17.83
N PRO A 144 20.90 -0.68 17.28
CA PRO A 144 20.36 0.65 17.48
C PRO A 144 19.85 0.88 18.92
N VAL A 145 19.71 -0.19 19.73
CA VAL A 145 19.08 -0.24 21.07
C VAL A 145 17.59 0.14 21.05
N ARG A 146 17.23 1.21 20.36
CA ARG A 146 15.88 1.68 20.09
C ARG A 146 15.73 1.99 18.60
N ARG A 147 14.52 1.88 18.12
CA ARG A 147 14.17 2.16 16.72
C ARG A 147 14.47 3.62 16.37
N GLY A 148 15.24 3.84 15.31
CA GLY A 148 15.74 5.15 14.87
C GLY A 148 17.03 5.60 15.54
N GLY A 149 17.62 4.80 16.44
CA GLY A 149 18.93 5.00 17.06
C GLY A 149 18.90 5.19 18.59
N LEU A 150 20.10 5.30 19.20
CA LEU A 150 20.28 5.33 20.66
C LEU A 150 20.26 6.74 21.27
N LEU A 151 21.26 7.58 20.96
CA LEU A 151 21.45 8.91 21.57
C LEU A 151 20.89 10.02 20.68
N THR A 152 21.19 9.92 19.39
CA THR A 152 20.67 10.78 18.33
C THR A 152 20.19 9.91 17.18
N ARG A 153 19.46 10.51 16.22
CA ARG A 153 18.88 9.78 15.09
C ARG A 153 19.98 9.10 14.27
N GLY A 154 19.79 7.83 13.96
CA GLY A 154 20.70 7.02 13.14
C GLY A 154 21.88 6.39 13.89
N THR A 155 22.06 6.70 15.18
CA THR A 155 23.20 6.19 15.96
C THR A 155 23.03 4.73 16.39
N LEU A 156 24.12 3.97 16.38
CA LEU A 156 24.18 2.56 16.77
C LEU A 156 25.13 2.39 17.96
N LEU A 157 24.76 1.57 18.94
CA LEU A 157 25.70 1.00 19.89
C LEU A 157 26.57 -0.03 19.16
N ARG A 158 27.87 0.03 19.35
CA ARG A 158 28.85 -0.83 18.70
C ARG A 158 29.73 -1.50 19.75
N LEU A 159 29.83 -2.83 19.66
CA LEU A 159 30.77 -3.65 20.41
C LEU A 159 31.81 -4.21 19.44
N ASP A 160 33.06 -3.83 19.62
CA ASP A 160 34.21 -4.41 18.93
C ASP A 160 34.90 -5.39 19.91
N TRP A 161 35.01 -6.66 19.54
CA TRP A 161 35.68 -7.72 20.31
C TRP A 161 36.92 -8.20 19.56
N TYR A 162 38.01 -8.37 20.30
CA TYR A 162 39.33 -8.76 19.78
C TYR A 162 39.75 -10.11 20.39
N PRO A 163 39.37 -11.25 19.78
CA PRO A 163 39.57 -12.57 20.39
C PRO A 163 41.05 -12.90 20.62
N LEU A 164 41.91 -12.52 19.68
CA LEU A 164 43.34 -12.84 19.71
C LEU A 164 44.15 -11.86 20.57
N ALA A 165 43.57 -10.73 20.95
CA ALA A 165 44.19 -9.74 21.84
C ALA A 165 43.74 -9.96 23.29
N GLY A 166 43.84 -11.19 23.80
CA GLY A 166 43.42 -11.52 25.17
C GLY A 166 41.92 -11.31 25.44
N HIS A 167 41.07 -11.43 24.41
CA HIS A 167 39.64 -11.11 24.49
C HIS A 167 39.32 -9.65 24.87
N SER A 168 40.19 -8.71 24.48
CA SER A 168 39.94 -7.27 24.62
C SER A 168 38.65 -6.84 23.92
N PHE A 169 38.03 -5.76 24.37
CA PHE A 169 36.81 -5.24 23.75
C PHE A 169 36.67 -3.73 23.91
N THR A 170 35.89 -3.10 23.03
CA THR A 170 35.39 -1.73 23.19
C THR A 170 33.90 -1.66 22.97
N LEU A 171 33.23 -0.86 23.79
CA LEU A 171 31.83 -0.48 23.63
C LEU A 171 31.76 1.01 23.32
N GLY A 172 31.04 1.38 22.26
CA GLY A 172 30.95 2.76 21.81
C GLY A 172 29.68 3.08 21.05
N VAL A 173 29.54 4.34 20.63
CA VAL A 173 28.42 4.79 19.79
C VAL A 173 28.97 5.19 18.42
N SER A 174 28.43 4.56 17.38
CA SER A 174 28.66 4.90 15.98
C SER A 174 27.58 5.85 15.48
N ALA A 175 27.99 6.92 14.82
CA ALA A 175 27.11 7.91 14.21
C ALA A 175 27.37 8.00 12.69
N PRO A 176 26.33 8.00 11.86
CA PRO A 176 26.47 8.22 10.42
C PRO A 176 26.89 9.67 10.14
N LEU A 177 27.80 9.85 9.18
CA LEU A 177 28.29 11.15 8.73
C LEU A 177 27.77 11.44 7.33
N GLY A 178 27.30 12.68 7.11
CA GLY A 178 26.87 13.15 5.80
C GLY A 178 25.48 12.67 5.34
N ASP A 179 24.87 11.70 6.03
CA ASP A 179 23.49 11.28 5.76
C ASP A 179 22.49 12.02 6.66
N ARG A 180 21.83 13.04 6.10
CA ARG A 180 20.85 13.88 6.80
C ARG A 180 19.56 13.14 7.17
N LEU A 181 19.29 11.99 6.55
CA LEU A 181 18.04 11.24 6.72
C LEU A 181 18.19 10.01 7.63
N ALA A 182 19.40 9.70 8.08
CA ALA A 182 19.64 8.60 9.00
C ALA A 182 18.82 8.75 10.29
N GLY A 183 18.14 7.69 10.69
CA GLY A 183 17.20 7.62 11.80
C GLY A 183 15.91 8.44 11.61
N ARG A 184 15.62 8.92 10.39
CA ARG A 184 14.46 9.80 10.11
C ARG A 184 13.48 9.27 9.07
N ASN A 185 13.85 8.25 8.31
CA ASN A 185 13.12 7.84 7.11
C ASN A 185 11.95 6.87 7.36
N ARG A 186 11.66 6.56 8.64
CA ARG A 186 10.58 5.65 9.06
C ARG A 186 10.00 6.09 10.41
N PRO A 187 8.76 5.67 10.76
CA PRO A 187 8.19 5.94 12.08
C PRO A 187 9.03 5.34 13.21
N LEU A 188 9.16 6.04 14.33
CA LEU A 188 9.87 5.55 15.53
C LEU A 188 9.12 4.45 16.29
N ARG A 189 7.83 4.26 16.03
CA ARG A 189 7.01 3.18 16.60
C ARG A 189 6.56 2.28 15.47
N ASP A 190 6.71 0.98 15.66
CA ASP A 190 6.21 -0.05 14.73
C ASP A 190 4.81 -0.55 15.08
N TYR A 191 4.19 0.02 16.12
CA TYR A 191 2.85 -0.32 16.58
C TYR A 191 2.00 0.92 16.88
N VAL A 192 0.70 0.70 16.97
CA VAL A 192 -0.26 1.61 17.59
C VAL A 192 -0.56 1.17 19.01
N VAL A 193 -0.76 2.15 19.89
CA VAL A 193 -1.28 1.88 21.24
C VAL A 193 -2.80 1.94 21.14
N VAL A 194 -3.47 0.81 21.38
CA VAL A 194 -4.94 0.74 21.33
C VAL A 194 -5.52 1.31 22.60
N ALA A 195 -5.01 0.86 23.76
CA ALA A 195 -5.43 1.35 25.06
C ALA A 195 -4.25 1.76 25.94
N ARG A 196 -4.45 2.78 26.78
CA ARG A 196 -3.58 3.24 27.86
C ARG A 196 -4.14 2.80 29.21
N GLU A 197 -3.42 3.16 30.28
CA GLU A 197 -3.92 3.02 31.65
C GLU A 197 -5.26 3.75 31.79
N HIS A 198 -6.26 3.04 32.29
CA HIS A 198 -7.63 3.52 32.45
C HIS A 198 -8.09 3.29 33.87
N TYR A 199 -8.96 4.18 34.35
CA TYR A 199 -9.70 3.97 35.58
C TYR A 199 -10.61 2.75 35.41
N VAL A 200 -10.61 1.84 36.39
CA VAL A 200 -11.53 0.71 36.42
C VAL A 200 -12.83 1.20 37.08
N PRO A 201 -13.96 1.27 36.36
CA PRO A 201 -15.23 1.67 36.95
C PRO A 201 -15.62 0.76 38.13
N VAL A 202 -16.41 1.27 39.07
CA VAL A 202 -17.01 0.45 40.12
C VAL A 202 -17.90 -0.60 39.44
N SER A 203 -17.66 -1.87 39.74
CA SER A 203 -18.42 -2.96 39.14
C SER A 203 -19.83 -3.02 39.72
N HIS A 204 -20.83 -2.88 38.85
CA HIS A 204 -22.22 -3.19 39.20
C HIS A 204 -22.46 -4.68 38.99
N ARG A 205 -23.16 -5.34 39.92
CA ARG A 205 -23.58 -6.74 39.77
C ARG A 205 -25.10 -6.79 39.73
N ALA A 206 -25.65 -7.09 38.56
CA ALA A 206 -27.07 -7.40 38.46
C ALA A 206 -27.36 -8.77 39.09
N THR A 207 -28.46 -8.86 39.83
CA THR A 207 -28.93 -10.10 40.47
C THR A 207 -30.10 -10.77 39.72
N ASP A 208 -30.61 -10.14 38.66
CA ASP A 208 -31.72 -10.67 37.86
C ASP A 208 -31.26 -11.89 37.01
N PRO A 209 -31.77 -13.11 37.29
CA PRO A 209 -31.39 -14.30 36.54
C PRO A 209 -31.78 -14.24 35.05
N MET A 210 -32.89 -13.59 34.71
CA MET A 210 -33.36 -13.51 33.31
C MET A 210 -32.47 -12.59 32.48
N LEU A 211 -31.98 -11.50 33.08
CA LEU A 211 -30.99 -10.63 32.44
C LEU A 211 -29.69 -11.37 32.16
N LEU A 212 -29.20 -12.17 33.11
CA LEU A 212 -27.99 -12.98 32.93
C LEU A 212 -28.13 -14.00 31.80
N VAL A 213 -29.31 -14.61 31.66
CA VAL A 213 -29.62 -15.55 30.54
C VAL A 213 -29.56 -14.82 29.20
N ALA A 214 -30.18 -13.64 29.08
CA ALA A 214 -30.14 -12.84 27.84
C ALA A 214 -28.69 -12.43 27.47
N LEU A 215 -27.89 -12.05 28.46
CA LEU A 215 -26.47 -11.73 28.27
C LEU A 215 -25.64 -12.96 27.84
N ASP A 216 -25.99 -14.17 28.29
CA ASP A 216 -25.33 -15.40 27.85
C ASP A 216 -25.71 -15.81 26.41
N SER A 217 -26.98 -15.62 26.04
CA SER A 217 -27.45 -15.73 24.65
C SER A 217 -26.67 -14.78 23.74
N LEU A 218 -26.53 -13.51 24.14
CA LEU A 218 -25.74 -12.51 23.42
C LEU A 218 -24.29 -12.94 23.25
N ARG A 219 -23.66 -13.43 24.32
CA ARG A 219 -22.28 -13.91 24.30
C ARG A 219 -22.10 -15.06 23.30
N THR A 220 -23.04 -16.00 23.27
CA THR A 220 -23.01 -17.14 22.36
C THR A 220 -23.24 -16.71 20.92
N SER A 221 -24.21 -15.82 20.69
CA SER A 221 -24.51 -15.29 19.36
C SER A 221 -23.36 -14.44 18.81
N ALA A 222 -22.70 -13.65 19.66
CA ALA A 222 -21.54 -12.86 19.26
C ALA A 222 -20.39 -13.72 18.71
N GLU A 223 -20.17 -14.89 19.32
CA GLU A 223 -19.20 -15.89 18.87
C GLU A 223 -19.58 -16.47 17.50
N TRP A 224 -20.86 -16.69 17.23
CA TRP A 224 -21.32 -17.17 15.93
C TRP A 224 -21.22 -16.10 14.84
N ILE A 225 -21.61 -14.85 15.12
CA ILE A 225 -21.44 -13.73 14.19
C ILE A 225 -19.96 -13.62 13.76
N ARG A 226 -19.02 -13.68 14.72
CA ARG A 226 -17.57 -13.70 14.46
C ARG A 226 -17.18 -14.77 13.44
N ARG A 227 -17.68 -15.99 13.63
CA ARG A 227 -17.37 -17.17 12.81
C ARG A 227 -18.05 -17.17 11.44
N LEU A 228 -19.20 -16.49 11.30
CA LEU A 228 -19.99 -16.42 10.08
C LEU A 228 -19.65 -15.21 9.21
N VAL A 229 -19.20 -14.10 9.81
CA VAL A 229 -18.80 -12.89 9.09
C VAL A 229 -17.37 -12.99 8.55
N ALA A 230 -16.45 -13.55 9.33
CA ALA A 230 -15.06 -13.78 8.92
C ALA A 230 -14.61 -15.21 9.30
N PRO A 231 -15.12 -16.28 8.65
CA PRO A 231 -14.73 -17.66 8.93
C PRO A 231 -13.21 -17.87 8.94
N PHE A 232 -12.67 -18.51 9.97
CA PHE A 232 -11.22 -18.69 10.07
C PHE A 232 -10.68 -19.74 9.07
N LEU A 233 -10.16 -19.24 7.94
CA LEU A 233 -9.62 -20.07 6.85
C LEU A 233 -8.13 -20.44 7.06
N ASP A 234 -7.34 -19.70 7.84
CA ASP A 234 -5.87 -19.88 7.91
C ASP A 234 -5.41 -21.02 8.84
N GLN A 235 -6.18 -22.10 8.92
CA GLN A 235 -5.90 -23.25 9.79
C GLN A 235 -4.51 -23.81 9.48
N ASP A 236 -3.61 -23.71 10.46
CA ASP A 236 -2.25 -24.24 10.35
C ASP A 236 -2.14 -25.66 10.91
N GLY A 237 -1.27 -26.45 10.29
CA GLY A 237 -0.88 -27.77 10.72
C GLY A 237 0.57 -28.01 10.31
N ARG A 238 1.33 -28.73 11.16
CA ARG A 238 2.71 -29.16 10.84
C ARG A 238 2.78 -29.83 9.46
N ASP A 239 1.70 -30.47 9.02
CA ASP A 239 1.52 -31.13 7.74
C ASP A 239 0.25 -30.61 7.03
N ALA A 240 0.23 -30.60 5.69
CA ALA A 240 -0.88 -30.07 4.91
C ALA A 240 -2.19 -30.85 5.12
N GLN A 241 -2.13 -32.17 5.27
CA GLN A 241 -3.30 -33.00 5.55
C GLN A 241 -3.91 -32.67 6.91
N ILE A 242 -3.06 -32.44 7.91
CA ILE A 242 -3.52 -32.00 9.25
C ILE A 242 -4.20 -30.63 9.17
N GLY A 243 -3.59 -29.68 8.44
CA GLY A 243 -4.17 -28.35 8.22
C GLY A 243 -5.54 -28.44 7.55
N LEU A 244 -5.66 -29.23 6.49
CA LEU A 244 -6.91 -29.43 5.76
C LEU A 244 -7.98 -30.14 6.61
N ALA A 245 -7.60 -31.17 7.40
CA ALA A 245 -8.52 -31.85 8.31
C ALA A 245 -9.06 -30.92 9.41
N ARG A 246 -8.24 -30.00 9.91
CA ARG A 246 -8.67 -28.95 10.84
C ARG A 246 -9.66 -27.99 10.18
N THR A 247 -9.38 -27.56 8.94
CA THR A 247 -10.35 -26.77 8.16
C THR A 247 -11.66 -27.53 7.99
N ALA A 248 -11.64 -28.80 7.57
CA ALA A 248 -12.84 -29.60 7.38
C ALA A 248 -13.68 -29.72 8.66
N ARG A 249 -13.04 -29.92 9.83
CA ARG A 249 -13.74 -29.93 11.12
C ARG A 249 -14.39 -28.58 11.43
N TYR A 250 -13.63 -27.50 11.29
CA TYR A 250 -14.15 -26.15 11.53
C TYR A 250 -15.36 -25.83 10.64
N VAL A 251 -15.29 -26.22 9.36
CA VAL A 251 -16.37 -26.06 8.40
C VAL A 251 -17.57 -26.95 8.74
N GLY A 252 -17.33 -28.16 9.25
CA GLY A 252 -18.37 -29.03 9.79
C GLY A 252 -19.18 -28.35 10.90
N ASP A 253 -18.52 -27.68 11.83
CA ASP A 253 -19.19 -26.92 12.90
C ASP A 253 -20.06 -25.78 12.34
N LEU A 254 -19.53 -25.03 11.34
CA LEU A 254 -20.29 -23.98 10.68
C LEU A 254 -21.54 -24.54 10.01
N ARG A 255 -21.39 -25.67 9.29
CA ARG A 255 -22.50 -26.34 8.62
C ARG A 255 -23.58 -26.77 9.61
N THR A 256 -23.19 -27.34 10.75
CA THR A 256 -24.12 -27.75 11.81
C THR A 256 -24.86 -26.55 12.37
N HIS A 257 -24.18 -25.43 12.63
CA HIS A 257 -24.84 -24.21 13.11
C HIS A 257 -25.78 -23.61 12.07
N LEU A 258 -25.34 -23.53 10.81
CA LEU A 258 -26.11 -22.99 9.69
C LEU A 258 -27.40 -23.78 9.40
N ALA A 259 -27.44 -25.06 9.77
CA ALA A 259 -28.66 -25.87 9.71
C ALA A 259 -29.72 -25.42 10.75
N THR A 260 -29.30 -24.72 11.81
CA THR A 260 -30.20 -24.17 12.84
C THR A 260 -30.54 -22.71 12.60
N ARG A 261 -29.56 -21.90 12.18
CA ARG A 261 -29.72 -20.45 11.99
C ARG A 261 -28.78 -19.96 10.88
N SER A 262 -29.34 -19.26 9.89
CA SER A 262 -28.55 -18.59 8.86
C SER A 262 -27.69 -17.46 9.46
N ALA A 263 -26.69 -16.98 8.70
CA ALA A 263 -25.86 -15.87 9.15
C ALA A 263 -26.67 -14.60 9.41
N ASP A 264 -27.65 -14.28 8.57
CA ASP A 264 -28.53 -13.12 8.77
C ASP A 264 -29.42 -13.29 10.01
N ALA A 265 -30.02 -14.48 10.16
CA ALA A 265 -30.87 -14.76 11.31
C ALA A 265 -30.06 -14.73 12.63
N GLU A 266 -28.77 -15.07 12.61
CA GLU A 266 -27.88 -14.95 13.77
C GLU A 266 -27.67 -13.48 14.17
N VAL A 267 -27.43 -12.60 13.19
CA VAL A 267 -27.32 -11.15 13.44
C VAL A 267 -28.61 -10.61 14.03
N ARG A 268 -29.76 -10.95 13.45
CA ARG A 268 -31.07 -10.52 13.97
C ARG A 268 -31.33 -11.06 15.38
N PHE A 269 -30.98 -12.32 15.64
CA PHE A 269 -31.09 -12.93 16.97
C PHE A 269 -30.24 -12.18 18.01
N PHE A 270 -29.01 -11.81 17.67
CA PHE A 270 -28.16 -10.99 18.53
C PHE A 270 -28.81 -9.66 18.90
N HIS A 271 -29.33 -8.92 17.91
CA HIS A 271 -29.98 -7.62 18.16
C HIS A 271 -31.27 -7.76 18.99
N THR A 272 -32.07 -8.80 18.75
CA THR A 272 -33.26 -9.10 19.56
C THR A 272 -32.90 -9.39 21.02
N GLU A 273 -31.86 -10.19 21.27
CA GLU A 273 -31.42 -10.46 22.65
C GLU A 273 -30.78 -9.22 23.31
N LEU A 274 -30.21 -8.31 22.53
CA LEU A 274 -29.70 -7.01 23.03
C LEU A 274 -30.86 -6.12 23.49
N GLU A 275 -31.89 -5.98 22.68
CA GLU A 275 -33.13 -5.29 23.04
C GLU A 275 -33.77 -5.92 24.28
N ARG A 276 -33.82 -7.25 24.33
CA ARG A 276 -34.36 -7.99 25.48
C ARG A 276 -33.57 -7.70 26.76
N ALA A 277 -32.24 -7.70 26.70
CA ALA A 277 -31.39 -7.40 27.84
C ALA A 277 -31.64 -5.97 28.36
N PHE A 278 -31.73 -4.99 27.45
CA PHE A 278 -32.07 -3.61 27.84
C PHE A 278 -33.49 -3.48 28.37
N SER A 279 -34.46 -4.20 27.81
CA SER A 279 -35.86 -4.20 28.28
C SER A 279 -35.97 -4.73 29.70
N LEU A 280 -35.27 -5.84 30.01
CA LEU A 280 -35.20 -6.40 31.35
C LEU A 280 -34.53 -5.44 32.34
N ALA A 281 -33.43 -4.81 31.95
CA ALA A 281 -32.72 -3.84 32.79
C ALA A 281 -33.55 -2.56 33.05
N ALA A 282 -34.23 -2.04 32.03
CA ALA A 282 -35.09 -0.86 32.12
C ALA A 282 -36.42 -1.15 32.84
N GLY A 283 -36.91 -2.39 32.78
CA GLY A 283 -38.25 -2.77 33.25
C GLY A 283 -39.38 -2.39 32.28
N ASP A 284 -39.04 -1.91 31.08
CA ASP A 284 -39.98 -1.45 30.05
C ASP A 284 -39.43 -1.75 28.65
N ALA A 285 -40.27 -2.30 27.78
CA ALA A 285 -39.86 -2.74 26.43
C ALA A 285 -39.65 -1.57 25.44
N PRO A 286 -40.53 -0.56 25.35
CA PRO A 286 -40.26 0.68 24.62
C PRO A 286 -38.93 1.35 25.02
N ALA A 287 -38.65 1.48 26.32
CA ALA A 287 -37.36 1.99 26.80
C ALA A 287 -36.20 1.09 26.34
N GLY A 288 -36.35 -0.23 26.46
CA GLY A 288 -35.35 -1.20 26.00
C GLY A 288 -34.98 -1.06 24.52
N ARG A 289 -35.95 -0.82 23.64
CA ARG A 289 -35.72 -0.54 22.21
C ARG A 289 -34.88 0.70 21.98
N GLU A 290 -35.23 1.81 22.62
CA GLU A 290 -34.52 3.07 22.44
C GLU A 290 -33.09 2.99 23.00
N LEU A 291 -32.91 2.33 24.15
CA LEU A 291 -31.60 2.05 24.73
C LEU A 291 -30.74 1.20 23.79
N ALA A 292 -31.29 0.12 23.22
CA ALA A 292 -30.58 -0.75 22.28
C ALA A 292 -30.17 0.01 21.01
N ARG A 293 -31.09 0.79 20.43
CA ARG A 293 -30.81 1.64 19.26
C ARG A 293 -29.65 2.60 19.53
N ARG A 294 -29.69 3.33 20.65
CA ARG A 294 -28.63 4.26 21.01
C ARG A 294 -27.32 3.57 21.40
N CYS A 295 -27.39 2.40 22.02
CA CYS A 295 -26.24 1.56 22.32
C CYS A 295 -25.51 1.15 21.02
N ARG A 296 -26.23 0.71 19.99
CA ARG A 296 -25.65 0.31 18.68
C ARG A 296 -24.89 1.45 18.02
N GLU A 297 -25.47 2.65 17.99
CA GLU A 297 -24.82 3.85 17.43
C GLU A 297 -23.48 4.16 18.14
N ILE A 298 -23.51 4.22 19.47
CA ILE A 298 -22.32 4.53 20.28
C ILE A 298 -21.29 3.42 20.18
N LEU A 299 -21.71 2.15 20.17
CA LEU A 299 -20.82 1.01 20.00
C LEU A 299 -20.08 1.08 18.66
N LEU A 300 -20.79 1.40 17.58
CA LEU A 300 -20.20 1.54 16.25
C LEU A 300 -19.14 2.64 16.21
N ASP A 301 -19.47 3.83 16.71
CA ASP A 301 -18.62 5.02 16.65
C ASP A 301 -17.42 4.99 17.60
N GLU A 302 -17.60 4.45 18.80
CA GLU A 302 -16.60 4.56 19.88
C GLU A 302 -15.78 3.28 20.04
N VAL A 303 -16.26 2.13 19.55
CA VAL A 303 -15.58 0.83 19.74
C VAL A 303 -15.21 0.16 18.41
N LEU A 304 -16.20 -0.14 17.56
CA LEU A 304 -15.99 -0.96 16.37
C LEU A 304 -15.13 -0.23 15.33
N LEU A 305 -15.60 0.91 14.82
CA LEU A 305 -14.88 1.64 13.77
C LEU A 305 -13.49 2.13 14.21
N PRO A 306 -13.28 2.68 15.43
CA PRO A 306 -11.95 3.07 15.88
C PRO A 306 -10.96 1.90 15.96
N TYR A 307 -11.41 0.73 16.41
CA TYR A 307 -10.58 -0.47 16.49
C TYR A 307 -10.26 -1.03 15.09
N ASP A 308 -11.28 -1.18 14.25
CA ASP A 308 -11.15 -1.78 12.92
C ASP A 308 -10.39 -0.90 11.92
N ARG A 309 -10.36 0.43 12.13
CA ARG A 309 -9.47 1.34 11.39
C ARG A 309 -7.97 0.99 11.56
N LEU A 310 -7.63 0.18 12.56
CA LEU A 310 -6.28 -0.31 12.82
C LEU A 310 -5.95 -1.64 12.11
N LEU A 311 -6.82 -2.11 11.20
CA LEU A 311 -6.56 -3.28 10.36
C LEU A 311 -5.22 -3.14 9.63
N GLY A 312 -4.41 -4.21 9.65
CA GLY A 312 -3.09 -4.25 9.04
C GLY A 312 -1.96 -3.64 9.90
N ARG A 313 -2.26 -3.08 11.08
CA ARG A 313 -1.27 -2.41 11.95
C ARG A 313 -1.01 -3.19 13.24
N LYS A 314 0.27 -3.28 13.64
CA LYS A 314 0.64 -3.94 14.91
C LYS A 314 0.02 -3.18 16.07
N LYS A 315 -0.53 -3.90 17.04
CA LYS A 315 -1.24 -3.33 18.20
C LYS A 315 -0.45 -3.62 19.48
N ARG A 316 -0.28 -2.61 20.33
CA ARG A 316 0.25 -2.73 21.69
C ARG A 316 -0.86 -2.37 22.68
N HIS A 317 -0.90 -3.08 23.81
CA HIS A 317 -2.01 -3.03 24.75
C HIS A 317 -3.34 -3.27 24.02
N ASP A 318 -3.36 -4.34 23.23
CA ASP A 318 -4.47 -4.69 22.35
C ASP A 318 -5.67 -5.17 23.20
N THR A 319 -6.60 -4.26 23.47
CA THR A 319 -7.83 -4.48 24.23
C THR A 319 -8.88 -3.43 23.89
N LEU A 320 -10.15 -3.78 24.00
CA LEU A 320 -11.28 -2.85 23.83
C LEU A 320 -11.63 -2.07 25.10
N LYS A 321 -10.97 -2.32 26.25
CA LYS A 321 -11.40 -1.77 27.54
C LYS A 321 -11.49 -0.25 27.58
N GLU A 322 -10.47 0.46 27.10
CA GLU A 322 -10.51 1.95 27.08
C GLU A 322 -11.62 2.47 26.17
N LEU A 323 -11.75 1.89 24.96
CA LEU A 323 -12.82 2.22 24.02
C LEU A 323 -14.20 1.97 24.63
N GLY A 324 -14.36 0.82 25.31
CA GLY A 324 -15.60 0.44 25.99
C GLY A 324 -15.94 1.36 27.17
N ILE A 325 -14.96 1.81 27.94
CA ILE A 325 -15.17 2.76 29.05
C ILE A 325 -15.59 4.13 28.50
N ALA A 326 -14.91 4.63 27.45
CA ALA A 326 -15.29 5.88 26.80
C ALA A 326 -16.72 5.81 26.24
N ALA A 327 -17.05 4.71 25.56
CA ALA A 327 -18.37 4.42 25.02
C ALA A 327 -19.45 4.34 26.13
N ARG A 328 -19.20 3.60 27.22
CA ARG A 328 -20.10 3.50 28.38
C ARG A 328 -20.30 4.87 29.03
N GLY A 329 -19.25 5.68 29.14
CA GLY A 329 -19.35 7.04 29.66
C GLY A 329 -20.22 7.95 28.79
N ARG A 330 -20.10 7.86 27.46
CA ARG A 330 -20.97 8.60 26.51
C ARG A 330 -22.42 8.12 26.60
N PHE A 331 -22.64 6.81 26.67
CA PHE A 331 -23.97 6.22 26.84
C PHE A 331 -24.60 6.64 28.18
N GLY A 332 -23.85 6.56 29.28
CA GLY A 332 -24.31 6.97 30.62
C GLY A 332 -24.67 8.45 30.71
N ARG A 333 -23.88 9.34 30.09
CA ARG A 333 -24.25 10.77 29.99
C ARG A 333 -25.58 10.97 29.27
N TRP A 334 -25.81 10.24 28.17
CA TRP A 334 -27.06 10.33 27.45
C TRP A 334 -28.23 9.77 28.26
N VAL A 335 -28.09 8.57 28.85
CA VAL A 335 -29.11 7.95 29.69
C VAL A 335 -29.51 8.88 30.83
N ALA A 336 -28.54 9.43 31.56
CA ALA A 336 -28.78 10.31 32.71
C ALA A 336 -29.41 11.66 32.35
N ALA A 337 -29.18 12.14 31.13
CA ALA A 337 -29.82 13.36 30.61
C ALA A 337 -31.18 13.08 29.94
N SER A 338 -31.51 11.82 29.69
CA SER A 338 -32.76 11.40 29.04
C SER A 338 -33.84 11.08 30.07
N THR A 339 -35.10 11.09 29.63
CA THR A 339 -36.24 10.56 30.41
C THR A 339 -36.60 9.13 30.02
N VAL A 340 -35.70 8.41 29.33
CA VAL A 340 -35.98 7.06 28.78
C VAL A 340 -36.13 6.03 29.91
N VAL A 341 -35.38 6.19 31.00
CA VAL A 341 -35.46 5.32 32.18
C VAL A 341 -35.46 6.12 33.48
N PRO A 342 -36.17 5.67 34.53
CA PRO A 342 -36.08 6.25 35.86
C PRO A 342 -34.66 6.18 36.45
N ALA A 343 -34.34 7.08 37.37
CA ALA A 343 -33.00 7.18 37.96
C ALA A 343 -32.53 5.87 38.62
N GLU A 344 -33.44 5.12 39.24
CA GLU A 344 -33.16 3.83 39.88
C GLU A 344 -32.83 2.70 38.90
N ARG A 345 -33.10 2.87 37.61
CA ARG A 345 -32.83 1.88 36.55
C ARG A 345 -31.57 2.17 35.74
N ILE A 346 -30.89 3.29 35.99
CA ILE A 346 -29.70 3.70 35.24
C ILE A 346 -28.57 2.68 35.38
N GLU A 347 -28.24 2.24 36.60
CA GLU A 347 -27.13 1.29 36.83
C GLU A 347 -27.34 -0.08 36.17
N PRO A 348 -28.52 -0.73 36.29
CA PRO A 348 -28.82 -1.94 35.51
C PRO A 348 -28.65 -1.77 34.00
N VAL A 349 -29.06 -0.63 33.45
CA VAL A 349 -28.91 -0.32 32.01
C VAL A 349 -27.43 -0.15 31.63
N LEU A 350 -26.65 0.55 32.45
CA LEU A 350 -25.21 0.70 32.22
C LEU A 350 -24.43 -0.61 32.37
N PHE A 351 -24.94 -1.53 33.19
CA PHE A 351 -24.40 -2.88 33.32
C PHE A 351 -24.58 -3.68 32.01
N VAL A 352 -25.71 -3.57 31.31
CA VAL A 352 -25.89 -4.24 30.00
C VAL A 352 -24.82 -3.77 29.00
N PHE A 353 -24.58 -2.46 28.93
CA PHE A 353 -23.57 -1.89 28.05
C PHE A 353 -22.15 -2.39 28.41
N GLU A 354 -21.81 -2.39 29.70
CA GLU A 354 -20.53 -2.92 30.20
C GLU A 354 -20.33 -4.38 29.77
N ARG A 355 -21.34 -5.23 30.02
CA ARG A 355 -21.29 -6.65 29.66
C ARG A 355 -21.21 -6.89 28.16
N LEU A 356 -21.85 -6.06 27.35
CA LEU A 356 -21.68 -6.10 25.90
C LEU A 356 -20.22 -5.84 25.52
N THR A 357 -19.58 -4.80 26.07
CA THR A 357 -18.17 -4.52 25.77
C THR A 357 -17.21 -5.62 26.26
N ASP A 358 -17.52 -6.27 27.38
CA ASP A 358 -16.78 -7.45 27.86
C ASP A 358 -16.91 -8.65 26.90
N ILE A 359 -18.11 -8.88 26.36
CA ILE A 359 -18.36 -9.92 25.36
C ILE A 359 -17.50 -9.66 24.11
N LEU A 360 -17.48 -8.41 23.64
CA LEU A 360 -16.70 -8.04 22.45
C LEU A 360 -15.19 -8.12 22.70
N GLU A 361 -14.70 -7.78 23.89
CA GLU A 361 -13.30 -8.01 24.25
C GLU A 361 -12.95 -9.51 24.26
N ALA A 362 -13.87 -10.36 24.72
CA ALA A 362 -13.69 -11.81 24.67
C ALA A 362 -13.63 -12.33 23.23
N VAL A 363 -14.52 -11.82 22.35
CA VAL A 363 -14.51 -12.08 20.90
C VAL A 363 -13.18 -11.64 20.30
N ARG A 364 -12.75 -10.39 20.51
CA ARG A 364 -11.49 -9.83 20.02
C ARG A 364 -10.31 -10.72 20.40
N ARG A 365 -10.21 -11.09 21.69
CA ARG A 365 -9.14 -11.94 22.22
C ARG A 365 -9.13 -13.33 21.58
N ARG A 366 -10.30 -13.93 21.34
CA ARG A 366 -10.43 -15.21 20.62
C ARG A 366 -9.99 -15.07 19.18
N THR A 367 -10.45 -14.05 18.47
CA THR A 367 -10.04 -13.74 17.09
C THR A 367 -8.53 -13.54 17.00
N ALA A 368 -7.93 -12.77 17.91
CA ALA A 368 -6.48 -12.55 17.96
C ALA A 368 -5.69 -13.86 18.14
N LYS A 369 -6.21 -14.78 18.96
CA LYS A 369 -5.63 -16.10 19.17
C LYS A 369 -5.77 -17.01 17.93
N GLU A 370 -6.88 -16.93 17.21
CA GLU A 370 -7.09 -17.75 16.01
C GLU A 370 -6.20 -17.30 14.86
N TRP A 371 -6.13 -16.00 14.58
CA TRP A 371 -5.28 -15.47 13.52
C TRP A 371 -3.79 -15.47 13.88
N ASP A 372 -3.47 -15.60 15.16
CA ASP A 372 -2.11 -15.48 15.73
C ASP A 372 -1.37 -14.21 15.29
N ASP A 373 -2.15 -13.16 14.96
CA ASP A 373 -1.66 -11.88 14.49
C ASP A 373 -2.72 -10.78 14.73
N PRO A 374 -2.48 -9.85 15.65
CA PRO A 374 -3.45 -8.80 15.98
C PRO A 374 -3.70 -7.83 14.81
N ARG A 375 -2.86 -7.83 13.76
CA ARG A 375 -3.08 -7.04 12.54
C ARG A 375 -4.29 -7.51 11.74
N LEU A 376 -4.72 -8.75 11.92
CA LEU A 376 -5.82 -9.40 11.18
C LEU A 376 -7.13 -9.47 11.95
N VAL A 377 -7.18 -8.88 13.14
CA VAL A 377 -8.41 -8.86 13.94
C VAL A 377 -9.35 -7.82 13.36
N TRP A 378 -10.51 -8.30 12.93
CA TRP A 378 -11.66 -7.52 12.48
C TRP A 378 -12.85 -7.84 13.37
N LEU A 379 -13.50 -6.83 13.93
CA LEU A 379 -14.74 -7.00 14.67
C LEU A 379 -15.93 -6.85 13.71
N PRO A 380 -16.80 -7.86 13.59
CA PRO A 380 -18.02 -7.73 12.79
C PRO A 380 -18.80 -6.45 13.09
N LEU A 381 -18.99 -5.62 12.07
CA LEU A 381 -19.81 -4.41 12.19
C LEU A 381 -21.29 -4.74 12.43
N GLN A 382 -21.69 -6.00 12.15
CA GLN A 382 -23.00 -6.58 12.48
C GLN A 382 -23.32 -6.59 13.97
N TYR A 383 -22.34 -6.38 14.87
CA TYR A 383 -22.63 -6.15 16.29
C TYR A 383 -23.39 -4.85 16.55
N ALA A 384 -23.33 -3.89 15.62
CA ALA A 384 -24.07 -2.63 15.70
C ALA A 384 -25.07 -2.46 14.55
N LEU A 385 -24.78 -3.02 13.37
CA LEU A 385 -25.56 -2.84 12.17
C LEU A 385 -26.50 -4.02 11.91
N LEU A 386 -27.75 -3.71 11.58
CA LEU A 386 -28.68 -4.63 10.95
C LEU A 386 -28.52 -4.58 9.42
N PRO A 387 -29.04 -5.57 8.69
CA PRO A 387 -28.99 -5.59 7.22
C PRO A 387 -29.57 -4.34 6.54
N GLU A 388 -30.64 -3.81 7.14
CA GLU A 388 -31.32 -2.59 6.73
C GLU A 388 -30.59 -1.29 7.11
N ASP A 389 -29.47 -1.34 7.85
CA ASP A 389 -28.67 -0.15 8.20
C ASP A 389 -27.53 0.11 7.18
N HIS A 390 -27.46 -0.68 6.10
CA HIS A 390 -26.39 -0.64 5.09
C HIS A 390 -26.82 -1.19 3.71
N ASP A 391 -28.09 -1.04 3.34
CA ASP A 391 -28.62 -1.52 2.06
C ASP A 391 -28.80 -0.42 1.00
N GLU A 392 -28.56 0.84 1.38
CA GLU A 392 -28.53 1.99 0.46
C GLU A 392 -27.10 2.49 0.15
N GLN A 393 -26.94 3.12 -1.02
CA GLN A 393 -25.67 3.72 -1.45
C GLN A 393 -25.16 4.76 -0.43
N ALA A 394 -26.04 5.65 0.06
CA ALA A 394 -25.66 6.71 0.99
C ALA A 394 -25.20 6.16 2.36
N GLU A 395 -25.81 5.07 2.83
CA GLU A 395 -25.44 4.41 4.07
C GLU A 395 -24.07 3.75 3.96
N LEU A 396 -23.85 2.99 2.87
CA LEU A 396 -22.56 2.36 2.59
C LEU A 396 -21.46 3.42 2.43
N ASP A 397 -21.75 4.53 1.75
CA ASP A 397 -20.82 5.64 1.60
C ASP A 397 -20.44 6.24 2.96
N ALA A 398 -21.43 6.55 3.80
CA ALA A 398 -21.20 7.13 5.12
C ALA A 398 -20.39 6.18 6.03
N LEU A 399 -20.63 4.86 5.93
CA LEU A 399 -19.85 3.85 6.66
C LEU A 399 -18.42 3.77 6.15
N LEU A 400 -18.19 3.86 4.84
CA LEU A 400 -16.85 3.91 4.24
C LEU A 400 -16.08 5.15 4.70
N GLU A 401 -16.70 6.33 4.66
CA GLU A 401 -16.07 7.57 5.11
C GLU A 401 -15.68 7.49 6.59
N ARG A 402 -16.62 7.06 7.44
CA ARG A 402 -16.38 6.90 8.89
C ARG A 402 -15.31 5.84 9.16
N ALA A 403 -15.33 4.69 8.50
CA ALA A 403 -14.37 3.62 8.74
C ALA A 403 -12.95 4.00 8.28
N THR A 404 -12.83 4.52 7.06
CA THR A 404 -11.53 4.84 6.44
C THR A 404 -10.93 6.15 6.95
N GLY A 405 -11.77 7.09 7.39
CA GLY A 405 -11.37 8.46 7.71
C GLY A 405 -11.09 9.32 6.48
N VAL A 406 -11.52 8.88 5.29
CA VAL A 406 -11.36 9.59 4.01
C VAL A 406 -12.76 9.90 3.47
N PRO A 407 -13.10 11.16 3.18
CA PRO A 407 -14.42 11.53 2.65
C PRO A 407 -14.58 11.15 1.17
N PHE A 408 -15.81 10.96 0.68
CA PHE A 408 -16.06 11.01 -0.75
C PHE A 408 -15.96 12.46 -1.24
N THR A 409 -15.37 12.63 -2.42
CA THR A 409 -15.42 13.87 -3.18
C THR A 409 -16.43 13.75 -4.31
N ALA A 410 -17.18 14.82 -4.56
CA ALA A 410 -18.09 14.94 -5.69
C ALA A 410 -17.45 15.74 -6.84
N HIS A 411 -18.11 15.73 -7.99
CA HIS A 411 -17.68 16.44 -9.19
C HIS A 411 -16.29 16.02 -9.66
N ASN A 412 -16.07 14.71 -9.74
CA ASN A 412 -14.87 14.15 -10.37
C ASN A 412 -15.16 13.73 -11.82
N ARG A 413 -14.12 13.75 -12.64
CA ARG A 413 -14.09 13.07 -13.92
C ARG A 413 -13.11 11.92 -13.79
N ILE A 414 -13.62 10.72 -14.03
CA ILE A 414 -12.85 9.49 -14.02
C ILE A 414 -12.95 8.92 -15.42
N SER A 415 -11.84 8.50 -15.99
CA SER A 415 -11.87 7.79 -17.26
C SER A 415 -11.03 6.53 -17.13
N TYR A 416 -11.64 5.42 -17.49
CA TYR A 416 -10.99 4.11 -17.46
C TYR A 416 -10.19 3.86 -18.73
N VAL A 417 -8.91 3.50 -18.58
CA VAL A 417 -7.93 3.48 -19.68
C VAL A 417 -7.22 2.14 -19.77
N ALA A 418 -7.17 1.58 -20.98
CA ALA A 418 -6.33 0.46 -21.35
C ALA A 418 -4.87 0.80 -21.05
N ASN A 419 -4.21 -0.04 -20.26
CA ASN A 419 -2.90 0.30 -19.73
C ASN A 419 -1.81 0.54 -20.80
N LEU A 420 -1.96 0.00 -22.02
CA LEU A 420 -1.04 0.27 -23.14
C LEU A 420 -0.89 1.76 -23.48
N GLN A 421 -1.87 2.56 -23.09
CA GLN A 421 -1.85 4.01 -23.28
C GLN A 421 -1.10 4.76 -22.17
N PHE A 422 -0.78 4.11 -21.04
CA PHE A 422 -0.15 4.77 -19.89
C PHE A 422 1.15 5.48 -20.25
N HIS A 423 2.04 4.81 -20.99
CA HIS A 423 3.32 5.39 -21.41
C HIS A 423 3.13 6.69 -22.20
N TRP A 424 2.19 6.69 -23.15
CA TRP A 424 1.94 7.83 -24.03
C TRP A 424 1.19 8.96 -23.32
N GLU A 425 0.23 8.63 -22.47
CA GLU A 425 -0.45 9.62 -21.62
C GLU A 425 0.51 10.26 -20.62
N LEU A 426 1.49 9.52 -20.09
CA LEU A 426 2.55 10.07 -19.24
C LEU A 426 3.41 11.08 -20.00
N LEU A 427 3.85 10.77 -21.23
CA LEU A 427 4.57 11.74 -22.08
C LEU A 427 3.73 13.01 -22.28
N ARG A 428 2.46 12.85 -22.66
CA ARG A 428 1.53 13.98 -22.87
C ARG A 428 1.36 14.80 -21.59
N MET A 429 1.26 14.15 -20.42
CA MET A 429 1.17 14.84 -19.13
C MET A 429 2.43 15.65 -18.82
N LEU A 430 3.62 15.14 -19.10
CA LEU A 430 4.88 15.85 -18.87
C LEU A 430 4.94 17.16 -19.67
N HIS A 431 4.64 17.12 -20.97
CA HIS A 431 4.60 18.33 -21.80
C HIS A 431 3.48 19.30 -21.38
N ALA A 432 2.34 18.79 -20.93
CA ALA A 432 1.20 19.62 -20.51
C ALA A 432 1.39 20.29 -19.13
N THR A 433 2.42 19.92 -18.36
CA THR A 433 2.66 20.40 -17.00
C THR A 433 3.04 21.88 -16.97
N ARG A 434 2.38 22.67 -16.11
CA ARG A 434 2.60 24.12 -15.99
C ARG A 434 3.27 24.53 -14.68
N ASP A 435 2.85 23.94 -13.57
CA ASP A 435 3.33 24.30 -12.23
C ASP A 435 4.21 23.19 -11.67
N TYR A 436 3.73 21.95 -11.68
CA TYR A 436 4.50 20.81 -11.20
C TYR A 436 3.91 19.46 -11.61
N HIS A 437 4.76 18.43 -11.60
CA HIS A 437 4.36 17.05 -11.85
C HIS A 437 5.04 16.10 -10.86
N VAL A 438 4.31 15.12 -10.36
CA VAL A 438 4.81 14.03 -9.52
C VAL A 438 4.58 12.71 -10.24
N LEU A 439 5.65 11.94 -10.47
CA LEU A 439 5.59 10.53 -10.80
C LEU A 439 6.00 9.71 -9.57
N TRP A 440 5.06 8.95 -9.04
CA TRP A 440 5.28 8.00 -7.96
C TRP A 440 5.15 6.60 -8.52
N ILE A 441 6.27 5.91 -8.64
CA ILE A 441 6.30 4.58 -9.24
C ILE A 441 7.35 3.74 -8.54
N HIS A 442 7.18 2.43 -8.52
CA HIS A 442 8.24 1.57 -8.00
C HIS A 442 9.15 1.05 -9.12
N ASP A 443 8.63 0.81 -10.32
CA ASP A 443 9.40 0.22 -11.42
C ASP A 443 9.69 1.23 -12.54
N PHE A 444 10.96 1.66 -12.64
CA PHE A 444 11.50 2.52 -13.70
C PHE A 444 12.85 1.95 -14.16
N PRO A 445 12.88 0.94 -15.05
CA PRO A 445 14.11 0.26 -15.43
C PRO A 445 15.02 1.08 -16.32
N ALA A 446 16.30 1.11 -15.99
CA ALA A 446 17.30 1.62 -16.93
C ALA A 446 17.68 0.57 -17.98
N VAL A 447 17.61 -0.72 -17.60
CA VAL A 447 18.00 -1.83 -18.47
C VAL A 447 16.99 -2.98 -18.45
N THR A 448 16.93 -3.71 -19.55
CA THR A 448 16.19 -4.97 -19.69
C THR A 448 16.91 -6.11 -18.95
N PRO A 449 16.26 -7.28 -18.75
CA PRO A 449 16.93 -8.47 -18.21
C PRO A 449 18.20 -8.86 -19.00
N GLU A 450 18.20 -8.67 -20.32
CA GLU A 450 19.34 -8.89 -21.23
C GLU A 450 20.42 -7.80 -21.16
N GLN A 451 20.36 -6.91 -20.16
CA GLN A 451 21.31 -5.80 -19.94
C GLN A 451 21.39 -4.79 -21.09
N LYS A 452 20.32 -4.66 -21.89
CA LYS A 452 20.18 -3.62 -22.90
C LYS A 452 19.47 -2.40 -22.31
N LEU A 453 19.68 -1.21 -22.87
CA LEU A 453 18.94 -0.01 -22.48
C LEU A 453 17.44 -0.24 -22.67
N ASP A 454 16.64 0.05 -21.64
CA ASP A 454 15.18 -0.03 -21.74
C ASP A 454 14.65 1.16 -22.55
N TRP A 455 14.09 0.90 -23.74
CA TRP A 455 13.78 1.97 -24.68
C TRP A 455 12.62 2.84 -24.19
N ALA A 456 11.64 2.26 -23.50
CA ALA A 456 10.46 2.97 -23.05
C ALA A 456 10.82 3.93 -21.91
N SER A 457 11.59 3.45 -20.94
CA SER A 457 12.09 4.30 -19.86
C SER A 457 13.01 5.38 -20.40
N PHE A 458 13.87 5.06 -21.37
CA PHE A 458 14.74 6.03 -22.04
C PHE A 458 13.95 7.11 -22.81
N ALA A 459 12.85 6.74 -23.49
CA ALA A 459 11.97 7.69 -24.15
C ALA A 459 11.33 8.68 -23.15
N GLN A 460 10.92 8.21 -21.96
CA GLN A 460 10.40 9.11 -20.91
C GLN A 460 11.45 10.10 -20.40
N ILE A 461 12.74 9.73 -20.41
CA ILE A 461 13.83 10.66 -20.09
C ILE A 461 13.98 11.71 -21.19
N VAL A 462 14.16 11.25 -22.43
CA VAL A 462 14.53 12.11 -23.56
C VAL A 462 13.35 12.91 -24.09
N ASP A 463 12.29 12.23 -24.48
CA ASP A 463 11.10 12.84 -25.08
C ASP A 463 10.17 13.40 -24.02
N GLY A 464 10.18 12.85 -22.81
CA GLY A 464 9.38 13.37 -21.70
C GLY A 464 10.09 14.51 -20.97
N TYR A 465 10.86 14.17 -19.95
CA TYR A 465 11.40 15.15 -19.00
C TYR A 465 12.37 16.16 -19.62
N LEU A 466 13.35 15.72 -20.42
CA LEU A 466 14.36 16.63 -20.99
C LEU A 466 13.74 17.57 -22.04
N ALA A 467 12.88 17.04 -22.92
CA ALA A 467 12.19 17.86 -23.90
C ALA A 467 11.23 18.85 -23.23
N ALA A 468 10.42 18.42 -22.26
CA ALA A 468 9.53 19.31 -21.52
C ALA A 468 10.30 20.40 -20.77
N LEU A 469 11.43 20.08 -20.14
CA LEU A 469 12.30 21.10 -19.52
C LEU A 469 12.82 22.11 -20.55
N ALA A 470 13.28 21.65 -21.71
CA ALA A 470 13.79 22.52 -22.76
C ALA A 470 12.69 23.47 -23.27
N GLU A 471 11.51 22.95 -23.59
CA GLU A 471 10.35 23.74 -24.03
C GLU A 471 9.96 24.82 -23.01
N ARG A 472 10.01 24.49 -21.71
CA ARG A 472 9.66 25.42 -20.64
C ARG A 472 10.72 26.50 -20.44
N VAL A 473 11.99 26.16 -20.58
CA VAL A 473 13.09 27.15 -20.55
C VAL A 473 13.04 28.06 -21.78
N GLU A 474 12.78 27.51 -22.97
CA GLU A 474 12.60 28.28 -24.20
C GLU A 474 11.47 29.31 -24.07
N ALA A 475 10.39 28.97 -23.34
CA ALA A 475 9.27 29.87 -23.06
C ALA A 475 9.46 30.75 -21.81
N TYR A 476 10.57 30.63 -21.07
CA TYR A 476 10.70 31.26 -19.76
C TYR A 476 10.72 32.79 -19.84
N ASP A 477 11.41 33.36 -20.82
CA ASP A 477 11.52 34.81 -20.97
C ASP A 477 10.17 35.51 -21.18
N SER A 478 9.16 34.81 -21.72
CA SER A 478 7.81 35.34 -21.93
C SER A 478 6.82 34.99 -20.83
N THR A 479 7.05 33.86 -20.13
CA THR A 479 6.10 33.34 -19.14
C THR A 479 6.50 33.62 -17.70
N GLY A 480 7.80 33.78 -17.42
CA GLY A 480 8.34 33.90 -16.06
C GLY A 480 8.13 32.66 -15.19
N ALA A 481 7.71 31.53 -15.76
CA ALA A 481 7.30 30.34 -15.01
C ALA A 481 8.01 29.07 -15.49
N LEU A 482 8.63 28.34 -14.55
CA LEU A 482 9.16 26.99 -14.79
C LEU A 482 8.49 25.97 -13.87
N PRO A 483 7.99 24.84 -14.40
CA PRO A 483 7.42 23.78 -13.59
C PRO A 483 8.50 23.03 -12.80
N SER A 484 8.09 22.42 -11.68
CA SER A 484 8.94 21.47 -10.94
C SER A 484 8.53 20.02 -11.21
N PHE A 485 9.48 19.17 -11.59
CA PHE A 485 9.23 17.75 -11.83
C PHE A 485 9.77 16.92 -10.67
N PHE A 486 8.98 15.95 -10.18
CA PHE A 486 9.34 15.07 -9.09
C PHE A 486 9.17 13.60 -9.49
N ILE A 487 10.14 12.76 -9.11
CA ILE A 487 10.05 11.30 -9.26
C ILE A 487 10.26 10.67 -7.88
N PHE A 488 9.30 9.87 -7.42
CA PHE A 488 9.35 9.14 -6.16
C PHE A 488 9.55 7.65 -6.46
N LEU A 489 10.61 7.04 -5.94
CA LEU A 489 10.96 5.64 -6.15
C LEU A 489 11.28 4.97 -4.81
N ASP A 490 10.86 3.73 -4.63
CA ASP A 490 11.33 2.90 -3.51
C ASP A 490 12.78 2.43 -3.76
N GLN A 491 13.65 2.49 -2.74
CA GLN A 491 15.06 2.11 -2.91
C GLN A 491 15.23 0.67 -3.43
N HIS A 492 14.39 -0.28 -3.01
CA HIS A 492 14.55 -1.67 -3.41
C HIS A 492 14.47 -1.83 -4.92
N TYR A 493 13.41 -1.31 -5.52
CA TYR A 493 13.20 -1.40 -6.95
C TYR A 493 14.15 -0.50 -7.72
N TYR A 494 14.43 0.70 -7.22
CA TYR A 494 15.40 1.62 -7.82
C TYR A 494 16.78 0.96 -8.03
N GLU A 495 17.28 0.21 -7.03
CA GLU A 495 18.56 -0.50 -7.15
C GLU A 495 18.42 -1.76 -8.02
N GLN A 496 17.36 -2.56 -7.83
CA GLN A 496 17.11 -3.77 -8.64
C GLN A 496 17.01 -3.46 -10.15
N ARG A 497 16.44 -2.30 -10.48
CA ARG A 497 16.16 -1.85 -11.85
C ARG A 497 17.26 -0.95 -12.43
N LYS A 498 18.34 -0.76 -11.68
CA LYS A 498 19.49 0.11 -12.03
C LYS A 498 19.07 1.53 -12.42
N SER A 499 17.96 2.02 -11.85
CA SER A 499 17.34 3.30 -12.22
C SER A 499 18.27 4.50 -12.02
N ARG A 500 19.27 4.38 -11.11
CA ARG A 500 20.33 5.36 -10.87
C ARG A 500 20.95 5.92 -12.15
N LEU A 501 21.14 5.08 -13.16
CA LEU A 501 21.74 5.47 -14.43
C LEU A 501 20.96 6.62 -15.09
N LEU A 502 19.63 6.47 -15.21
CA LEU A 502 18.76 7.46 -15.83
C LEU A 502 18.44 8.62 -14.88
N MET A 503 18.25 8.34 -13.59
CA MET A 503 17.97 9.37 -12.57
C MET A 503 19.13 10.37 -12.42
N THR A 504 20.38 9.92 -12.56
CA THR A 504 21.56 10.79 -12.52
C THR A 504 21.59 11.81 -13.66
N VAL A 505 21.10 11.43 -14.85
CA VAL A 505 20.93 12.38 -15.96
C VAL A 505 19.93 13.47 -15.59
N LEU A 506 18.79 13.07 -15.03
CA LEU A 506 17.70 13.99 -14.70
C LEU A 506 17.97 14.89 -13.49
N GLU A 507 18.77 14.46 -12.51
CA GLU A 507 19.10 15.30 -11.34
C GLU A 507 20.12 16.40 -11.65
N ASN A 508 20.88 16.28 -12.74
CA ASN A 508 21.87 17.28 -13.16
C ASN A 508 22.03 17.37 -14.69
N PRO A 509 20.95 17.68 -15.43
CA PRO A 509 20.96 17.56 -16.89
C PRO A 509 21.92 18.57 -17.55
N LEU A 510 22.12 19.74 -16.94
CA LEU A 510 23.03 20.77 -17.47
C LEU A 510 24.50 20.30 -17.53
N HIS A 511 24.90 19.31 -16.71
CA HIS A 511 26.25 18.74 -16.71
C HIS A 511 26.29 17.22 -16.97
N ALA A 512 25.16 16.61 -17.30
CA ALA A 512 25.08 15.18 -17.55
C ALA A 512 25.90 14.76 -18.79
N SER A 513 26.53 13.59 -18.71
CA SER A 513 27.18 12.96 -19.86
C SER A 513 26.13 12.24 -20.72
N PRO A 514 26.21 12.33 -22.06
CA PRO A 514 25.35 11.54 -22.94
C PRO A 514 25.78 10.07 -23.05
N ARG A 515 26.95 9.70 -22.50
CA ARG A 515 27.47 8.33 -22.53
C ARG A 515 27.00 7.56 -21.29
N LEU A 516 26.03 6.66 -21.47
CA LEU A 516 25.42 5.88 -20.37
C LEU A 516 26.13 4.54 -20.09
N GLY A 517 27.10 4.13 -20.91
CA GLY A 517 27.77 2.82 -20.78
C GLY A 517 26.90 1.62 -21.19
N VAL A 518 25.62 1.84 -21.51
CA VAL A 518 24.66 0.91 -22.10
C VAL A 518 23.90 1.62 -23.23
N GLY A 519 23.30 0.84 -24.14
CA GLY A 519 22.59 1.37 -25.31
C GLY A 519 23.50 1.54 -26.53
N THR A 520 22.92 1.99 -27.64
CA THR A 520 23.60 2.14 -28.93
C THR A 520 24.24 3.52 -29.10
N ALA A 521 25.10 3.68 -30.11
CA ALA A 521 25.61 5.00 -30.49
C ALA A 521 24.49 5.98 -30.89
N ALA A 522 23.42 5.47 -31.49
CA ALA A 522 22.23 6.26 -31.82
C ALA A 522 21.52 6.77 -30.55
N ASP A 523 21.40 5.94 -29.51
CA ASP A 523 20.82 6.35 -28.22
C ASP A 523 21.67 7.44 -27.56
N ALA A 524 23.00 7.28 -27.53
CA ALA A 524 23.91 8.29 -27.01
C ALA A 524 23.81 9.62 -27.77
N ALA A 525 23.75 9.57 -29.11
CA ALA A 525 23.57 10.77 -29.94
C ALA A 525 22.20 11.43 -29.71
N ARG A 526 21.15 10.63 -29.51
CA ARG A 526 19.80 11.13 -29.20
C ARG A 526 19.76 11.83 -27.85
N LEU A 527 20.37 11.25 -26.81
CA LEU A 527 20.49 11.90 -25.50
C LEU A 527 21.35 13.17 -25.58
N ALA A 528 22.47 13.15 -26.32
CA ALA A 528 23.33 14.32 -26.51
C ALA A 528 22.54 15.50 -27.08
N ARG A 529 21.75 15.28 -28.14
CA ARG A 529 20.92 16.33 -28.74
C ARG A 529 19.91 16.92 -27.76
N ALA A 530 19.27 16.10 -26.93
CA ALA A 530 18.31 16.58 -25.93
C ALA A 530 18.98 17.43 -24.83
N LEU A 531 20.14 16.99 -24.35
CA LEU A 531 20.92 17.75 -23.36
C LEU A 531 21.47 19.06 -23.94
N GLU A 532 21.96 19.04 -25.18
CA GLU A 532 22.44 20.23 -25.89
C GLU A 532 21.32 21.24 -26.13
N ARG A 533 20.13 20.78 -26.55
CA ARG A 533 18.95 21.66 -26.69
C ARG A 533 18.62 22.34 -25.36
N LEU A 534 18.56 21.59 -24.26
CA LEU A 534 18.27 22.17 -22.94
C LEU A 534 19.35 23.17 -22.51
N ARG A 535 20.64 22.86 -22.71
CA ARG A 535 21.74 23.79 -22.41
C ARG A 535 21.66 25.06 -23.25
N ALA A 536 21.37 24.93 -24.55
CA ALA A 536 21.19 26.06 -25.45
C ALA A 536 19.99 26.91 -25.03
N ALA A 537 18.86 26.30 -24.67
CA ALA A 537 17.69 27.00 -24.14
C ALA A 537 18.05 27.83 -22.90
N VAL A 538 18.78 27.25 -21.94
CA VAL A 538 19.24 27.97 -20.74
C VAL A 538 20.18 29.11 -21.10
N GLN A 539 21.14 28.91 -22.00
CA GLN A 539 22.08 29.95 -22.44
C GLN A 539 21.38 31.11 -23.17
N ASN A 540 20.32 30.81 -23.93
CA ASN A 540 19.59 31.80 -24.71
C ASN A 540 18.51 32.56 -23.93
N SER A 541 18.07 32.05 -22.77
CA SER A 541 17.10 32.74 -21.91
C SER A 541 17.75 33.92 -21.18
N ARG A 542 17.32 35.14 -21.50
CA ARG A 542 17.87 36.36 -20.91
C ARG A 542 17.50 36.49 -19.44
N VAL A 543 16.26 36.13 -19.09
CA VAL A 543 15.75 36.24 -17.72
C VAL A 543 16.45 35.21 -16.83
N LEU A 544 16.52 33.95 -17.27
CA LEU A 544 17.14 32.88 -16.48
C LEU A 544 18.65 33.13 -16.27
N GLN A 545 19.35 33.64 -17.28
CA GLN A 545 20.75 34.03 -17.15
C GLN A 545 20.95 35.22 -16.20
N ALA A 546 20.02 36.17 -16.16
CA ALA A 546 20.07 37.27 -15.20
C ALA A 546 19.88 36.76 -13.77
N GLU A 547 18.85 35.94 -13.53
CA GLU A 547 18.60 35.35 -12.23
C GLU A 547 19.74 34.42 -11.77
N ALA A 548 20.34 33.67 -12.69
CA ALA A 548 21.49 32.82 -12.37
C ALA A 548 22.74 33.62 -11.96
N ARG A 549 22.90 34.87 -12.43
CA ARG A 549 23.96 35.77 -11.95
C ARG A 549 23.72 36.24 -10.52
N GLU A 550 22.45 36.46 -10.15
CA GLU A 550 22.07 36.90 -8.80
C GLU A 550 22.08 35.75 -7.78
N TYR A 551 21.53 34.59 -8.16
CA TYR A 551 21.30 33.46 -7.24
C TYR A 551 22.36 32.35 -7.34
N GLY A 552 23.18 32.37 -8.39
CA GLY A 552 24.29 31.46 -8.62
C GLY A 552 23.91 30.12 -9.28
N ASP A 553 24.94 29.40 -9.73
CA ASP A 553 24.81 28.13 -10.46
C ASP A 553 24.08 27.03 -9.68
N ALA A 554 24.30 26.93 -8.36
CA ALA A 554 23.64 25.93 -7.53
C ALA A 554 22.11 26.13 -7.46
N TRP A 555 21.64 27.38 -7.58
CA TRP A 555 20.21 27.68 -7.73
C TRP A 555 19.72 27.25 -9.12
N LEU A 556 20.44 27.62 -10.19
CA LEU A 556 20.08 27.26 -11.56
C LEU A 556 19.97 25.74 -11.76
N ARG A 557 20.94 24.98 -11.26
CA ARG A 557 20.90 23.51 -11.28
C ARG A 557 19.75 22.93 -10.46
N ASN A 558 19.36 23.60 -9.38
CA ASN A 558 18.19 23.17 -8.60
C ASN A 558 16.87 23.48 -9.34
N ARG A 559 16.84 24.57 -10.13
CA ARG A 559 15.67 25.01 -10.90
C ARG A 559 15.43 24.18 -12.16
N VAL A 560 16.49 23.82 -12.88
CA VAL A 560 16.43 23.10 -14.17
C VAL A 560 16.88 21.64 -13.99
N LYS A 561 16.01 20.85 -13.35
CA LYS A 561 16.21 19.40 -13.15
C LYS A 561 14.89 18.69 -12.82
N VAL A 562 14.97 17.37 -12.66
CA VAL A 562 13.94 16.59 -11.97
C VAL A 562 14.41 16.28 -10.55
N HIS A 563 13.53 16.50 -9.58
CA HIS A 563 13.74 16.22 -8.17
C HIS A 563 13.47 14.74 -7.88
N VAL A 564 14.52 13.93 -7.84
CA VAL A 564 14.42 12.51 -7.51
C VAL A 564 14.34 12.34 -5.99
N ASN A 565 13.39 11.52 -5.55
CA ASN A 565 13.12 11.25 -4.15
C ASN A 565 13.07 9.73 -3.95
N VAL A 566 14.20 9.14 -3.52
CA VAL A 566 14.24 7.72 -3.20
C VAL A 566 13.82 7.47 -1.75
N THR A 567 12.70 6.77 -1.58
CA THR A 567 12.02 6.47 -0.31
C THR A 567 12.42 5.11 0.26
N ASN A 568 12.02 4.85 1.51
CA ASN A 568 12.27 3.64 2.29
C ASN A 568 13.74 3.25 2.35
N ARG A 569 14.63 4.25 2.44
CA ARG A 569 16.07 4.01 2.33
C ARG A 569 16.57 3.03 3.38
N VAL A 570 17.59 2.26 3.02
CA VAL A 570 18.25 1.36 3.97
C VAL A 570 18.80 2.15 5.13
N ASP A 571 18.37 1.75 6.33
CA ASP A 571 18.76 2.41 7.56
C ASP A 571 18.83 1.37 8.68
N ALA A 572 20.06 1.03 9.05
CA ALA A 572 20.36 0.04 10.07
C ALA A 572 19.84 0.42 11.47
N SER A 573 19.37 1.66 11.67
CA SER A 573 18.78 2.07 12.94
C SER A 573 17.32 1.63 13.13
N PHE A 574 16.67 1.09 12.09
CA PHE A 574 15.27 0.66 12.13
C PHE A 574 15.12 -0.87 12.04
N TRP A 575 14.80 -1.47 13.19
CA TRP A 575 14.55 -2.91 13.34
C TRP A 575 13.19 -3.14 13.99
N SER A 576 12.59 -4.30 13.69
CA SER A 576 11.27 -4.68 14.22
C SER A 576 11.20 -6.16 14.64
N GLY A 577 10.39 -6.45 15.67
CA GLY A 577 9.93 -7.80 16.02
C GLY A 577 10.90 -8.73 16.78
N GLY A 578 11.28 -8.42 18.03
CA GLY A 578 12.03 -9.36 18.89
C GLY A 578 11.60 -9.33 20.36
N LEU A 579 11.67 -10.48 21.04
CA LEU A 579 11.47 -10.67 22.50
C LEU A 579 12.44 -9.81 23.35
N VAL A 580 13.62 -9.52 22.79
CA VAL A 580 14.59 -8.51 23.23
C VAL A 580 14.96 -7.73 21.96
N SER A 581 14.57 -6.45 21.87
CA SER A 581 14.33 -5.71 20.63
C SER A 581 15.53 -5.36 19.72
N SER A 582 16.62 -6.12 19.75
CA SER A 582 17.72 -5.92 18.79
C SER A 582 18.59 -7.13 18.46
N VAL A 583 18.53 -8.25 19.21
CA VAL A 583 19.39 -9.42 18.95
C VAL A 583 18.74 -10.40 17.96
N PHE A 584 17.40 -10.43 17.86
CA PHE A 584 16.64 -11.33 16.98
C PHE A 584 15.58 -10.61 16.13
N GLY A 585 15.62 -9.28 16.04
CA GLY A 585 14.72 -8.53 15.16
C GLY A 585 15.09 -8.71 13.69
N TYR A 586 14.24 -8.26 12.77
CA TYR A 586 14.54 -8.18 11.33
C TYR A 586 14.63 -6.69 10.92
N PRO A 587 15.57 -6.29 10.04
CA PRO A 587 15.69 -4.92 9.56
C PRO A 587 14.48 -4.50 8.72
N ASP A 588 13.99 -3.28 8.91
CA ASP A 588 12.79 -2.78 8.23
C ASP A 588 12.91 -2.61 6.71
N ASP A 589 14.08 -2.91 6.14
CA ASP A 589 14.40 -2.81 4.72
C ASP A 589 13.60 -3.77 3.83
N VAL A 590 12.67 -4.55 4.41
CA VAL A 590 11.64 -5.30 3.70
C VAL A 590 10.41 -4.48 3.33
N MET A 591 10.22 -3.28 3.87
CA MET A 591 9.11 -2.40 3.47
C MET A 591 9.22 -2.03 1.98
N ARG A 592 8.09 -2.01 1.26
CA ARG A 592 8.07 -1.57 -0.15
C ARG A 592 7.00 -0.52 -0.37
N ASP A 593 7.24 0.31 -1.36
CA ASP A 593 6.22 1.17 -1.93
C ASP A 593 5.74 0.58 -3.25
N HIS A 594 4.48 0.14 -3.32
CA HIS A 594 3.87 -0.41 -4.53
C HIS A 594 2.95 0.58 -5.25
N ARG A 595 2.84 1.81 -4.75
CA ARG A 595 1.99 2.86 -5.34
C ARG A 595 2.50 3.27 -6.70
N LYS A 596 1.55 3.51 -7.60
CA LYS A 596 1.78 3.88 -9.00
C LYS A 596 0.82 4.97 -9.40
N ILE A 597 1.25 6.20 -9.16
CA ILE A 597 0.45 7.41 -9.25
C ILE A 597 1.26 8.42 -10.05
N THR A 598 0.61 9.12 -10.96
CA THR A 598 1.15 10.38 -11.48
C THR A 598 0.10 11.47 -11.35
N PHE A 599 0.51 12.70 -11.07
CA PHE A 599 -0.39 13.85 -11.16
C PHE A 599 0.39 15.13 -11.45
N ARG A 600 -0.31 16.11 -12.03
CA ARG A 600 0.22 17.44 -12.29
C ARG A 600 -0.76 18.53 -11.91
N ASP A 601 -0.21 19.69 -11.57
CA ASP A 601 -0.92 20.97 -11.50
C ASP A 601 -2.14 20.99 -10.56
N VAL A 602 -2.10 20.16 -9.50
CA VAL A 602 -3.17 20.02 -8.50
C VAL A 602 -3.05 21.14 -7.46
N SER A 603 -4.14 21.85 -7.18
CA SER A 603 -4.17 22.95 -6.22
C SER A 603 -5.51 23.04 -5.51
N GLU A 604 -5.51 23.47 -4.25
CA GLU A 604 -6.71 23.83 -3.51
C GLU A 604 -7.46 25.04 -4.12
N ASP A 605 -6.75 25.89 -4.86
CA ASP A 605 -7.33 27.08 -5.52
C ASP A 605 -8.21 26.69 -6.73
N ASP A 606 -7.82 25.65 -7.47
CA ASP A 606 -8.58 25.10 -8.59
C ASP A 606 -8.29 23.59 -8.76
N PRO A 607 -9.08 22.71 -8.13
CA PRO A 607 -8.87 21.26 -8.20
C PRO A 607 -9.28 20.64 -9.56
N PHE A 608 -9.97 21.39 -10.43
CA PHE A 608 -10.44 20.89 -11.73
C PHE A 608 -9.36 21.01 -12.83
N ARG A 609 -8.37 21.89 -12.63
CA ARG A 609 -7.24 22.08 -13.56
C ARG A 609 -6.26 20.92 -13.57
N GLY A 610 -6.11 20.25 -12.42
CA GLY A 610 -5.16 19.16 -12.22
C GLY A 610 -5.57 17.89 -12.96
N VAL A 611 -4.59 17.10 -13.37
CA VAL A 611 -4.81 15.78 -13.99
C VAL A 611 -3.94 14.77 -13.28
N GLY A 612 -4.51 13.62 -12.94
CA GLY A 612 -3.78 12.49 -12.39
C GLY A 612 -4.07 11.18 -13.10
N MET A 613 -3.21 10.19 -12.87
CA MET A 613 -3.42 8.82 -13.27
C MET A 613 -3.01 7.84 -12.18
N LEU A 614 -3.72 6.73 -12.11
CA LEU A 614 -3.31 5.53 -11.38
C LEU A 614 -3.15 4.39 -12.37
N THR A 615 -2.19 3.51 -12.11
CA THR A 615 -1.97 2.33 -12.95
C THR A 615 -1.55 1.13 -12.09
N GLY A 616 -1.62 -0.08 -12.63
CA GLY A 616 -0.91 -1.22 -12.07
C GLY A 616 0.51 -1.39 -12.62
N MET A 617 0.94 -0.67 -13.68
CA MET A 617 2.21 -0.97 -14.39
C MET A 617 3.32 0.05 -14.16
N GLY A 618 4.58 -0.38 -14.33
CA GLY A 618 5.77 0.47 -14.29
C GLY A 618 6.01 1.22 -15.61
N VAL A 619 7.16 1.88 -15.71
CA VAL A 619 7.54 2.72 -16.88
C VAL A 619 8.40 1.97 -17.93
N GLY A 620 8.72 0.71 -17.68
CA GLY A 620 9.56 -0.13 -18.54
C GLY A 620 8.91 -0.71 -19.80
N GLN A 621 9.72 -1.07 -20.80
CA GLN A 621 9.23 -1.60 -22.08
C GLN A 621 8.51 -2.94 -21.94
N GLN A 622 8.84 -3.73 -20.91
CA GLN A 622 8.20 -5.02 -20.62
C GLN A 622 6.69 -4.89 -20.34
N TYR A 623 6.25 -3.66 -20.02
CA TYR A 623 4.87 -3.31 -19.76
C TYR A 623 4.12 -2.87 -21.02
N LEU A 624 4.82 -2.79 -22.15
CA LEU A 624 4.22 -2.47 -23.43
C LEU A 624 3.91 -3.77 -24.18
N GLY A 625 2.74 -3.80 -24.81
CA GLY A 625 2.17 -4.98 -25.47
C GLY A 625 1.14 -5.76 -24.64
N PRO A 626 0.35 -6.63 -25.29
CA PRO A 626 -0.83 -7.26 -24.70
C PRO A 626 -0.53 -8.37 -23.69
N GLY A 627 0.75 -8.66 -23.45
CA GLY A 627 1.20 -9.68 -22.50
C GLY A 627 0.84 -9.38 -21.05
N TRP A 628 0.51 -8.13 -20.72
CA TRP A 628 0.02 -7.74 -19.40
C TRP A 628 -1.41 -7.22 -19.49
N ASP A 629 -2.35 -7.97 -18.91
CA ASP A 629 -3.73 -7.54 -18.82
C ASP A 629 -3.88 -6.66 -17.58
N ASP A 630 -3.82 -5.33 -17.77
CA ASP A 630 -3.92 -4.35 -16.70
C ASP A 630 -4.62 -3.06 -17.15
N ARG A 631 -4.98 -2.19 -16.20
CA ARG A 631 -5.83 -1.03 -16.40
C ARG A 631 -5.34 0.18 -15.60
N SER A 632 -5.62 1.34 -16.15
CA SER A 632 -5.28 2.63 -15.56
C SER A 632 -6.53 3.49 -15.40
N LEU A 633 -6.51 4.40 -14.44
CA LEU A 633 -7.51 5.46 -14.31
C LEU A 633 -6.86 6.79 -14.64
N MET A 634 -7.55 7.63 -15.41
CA MET A 634 -7.31 9.06 -15.46
C MET A 634 -8.31 9.76 -14.53
N LEU A 635 -7.84 10.77 -13.81
CA LEU A 635 -8.60 11.49 -12.79
C LEU A 635 -8.48 12.99 -12.98
N GLN A 636 -9.58 13.70 -12.78
CA GLN A 636 -9.63 15.16 -12.66
C GLN A 636 -10.70 15.56 -11.64
N GLY A 637 -10.44 16.64 -10.89
CA GLY A 637 -11.35 17.14 -9.85
C GLY A 637 -10.81 16.94 -8.43
N PRO A 638 -11.65 17.21 -7.41
CA PRO A 638 -11.23 17.28 -6.01
C PRO A 638 -10.56 16.01 -5.44
N VAL A 639 -10.83 14.82 -5.99
CA VAL A 639 -10.16 13.57 -5.58
C VAL A 639 -8.63 13.64 -5.68
N LEU A 640 -8.08 14.47 -6.58
CA LEU A 640 -6.64 14.64 -6.71
C LEU A 640 -5.99 15.31 -5.50
N LEU A 641 -6.75 16.06 -4.69
CA LEU A 641 -6.26 16.67 -3.46
C LEU A 641 -5.86 15.61 -2.43
N GLU A 642 -6.56 14.48 -2.39
CA GLU A 642 -6.22 13.34 -1.51
C GLU A 642 -4.91 12.66 -1.95
N LEU A 643 -4.69 12.51 -3.27
CA LEU A 643 -3.42 11.98 -3.81
C LEU A 643 -2.25 12.94 -3.52
N ARG A 644 -2.49 14.25 -3.65
CA ARG A 644 -1.51 15.28 -3.30
C ARG A 644 -1.17 15.25 -1.80
N GLN A 645 -2.18 15.10 -0.94
CA GLN A 645 -1.98 14.95 0.50
C GLN A 645 -1.19 13.67 0.83
N ALA A 646 -1.47 12.55 0.17
CA ALA A 646 -0.72 11.31 0.37
C ALA A 646 0.75 11.40 -0.08
N ALA A 647 1.04 12.14 -1.17
CA ALA A 647 2.40 12.41 -1.61
C ALA A 647 3.17 13.29 -0.61
N ARG A 648 2.49 14.28 -0.01
CA ARG A 648 3.03 15.08 1.09
C ARG A 648 3.33 14.20 2.31
N ASP A 649 2.38 13.38 2.74
CA ASP A 649 2.52 12.53 3.92
C ASP A 649 3.62 11.48 3.75
N LEU A 650 3.83 11.00 2.51
CA LEU A 650 5.02 10.20 2.17
C LEU A 650 6.29 10.97 2.52
N LEU A 651 6.51 12.15 1.95
CA LEU A 651 7.76 12.90 2.17
C LEU A 651 8.01 13.21 3.65
N LEU A 652 6.97 13.56 4.40
CA LEU A 652 7.05 13.74 5.85
C LEU A 652 7.44 12.45 6.58
N SER A 653 6.84 11.32 6.20
CA SER A 653 7.20 10.01 6.76
C SER A 653 8.64 9.59 6.46
N GLN A 654 9.24 10.15 5.41
CA GLN A 654 10.62 9.91 4.98
C GLN A 654 11.63 10.89 5.59
N GLY A 655 11.19 11.76 6.51
CA GLY A 655 12.08 12.57 7.34
C GLY A 655 12.17 14.04 6.96
N LEU A 656 11.50 14.50 5.89
CA LEU A 656 11.34 15.93 5.60
C LEU A 656 10.49 16.60 6.68
N THR A 657 10.77 17.87 6.93
CA THR A 657 9.90 18.73 7.75
C THR A 657 8.91 19.50 6.87
N GLU A 658 7.90 20.13 7.47
CA GLU A 658 6.96 21.01 6.74
C GLU A 658 7.67 22.11 5.96
N GLU A 659 8.74 22.67 6.52
CA GLU A 659 9.55 23.73 5.90
C GLU A 659 10.38 23.19 4.73
N ASP A 660 10.78 21.92 4.78
CA ASP A 660 11.52 21.26 3.70
C ASP A 660 10.61 20.83 2.54
N LEU A 661 9.29 20.74 2.75
CA LEU A 661 8.39 20.26 1.69
C LEU A 661 8.47 21.18 0.46
N PRO A 662 8.50 20.60 -0.77
CA PRO A 662 8.36 21.38 -1.99
C PRO A 662 7.11 22.24 -1.95
N LEU A 663 7.22 23.51 -2.35
CA LEU A 663 6.09 24.46 -2.27
C LEU A 663 4.78 23.94 -2.85
N PRO A 664 4.76 23.29 -4.04
CA PRO A 664 3.51 22.78 -4.61
C PRO A 664 2.87 21.65 -3.78
N LEU A 665 3.60 21.03 -2.85
CA LEU A 665 3.12 19.95 -1.98
C LEU A 665 2.88 20.42 -0.53
N ARG A 666 3.06 21.71 -0.22
CA ARG A 666 2.69 22.25 1.08
C ARG A 666 1.18 22.39 1.19
N SER A 667 0.62 22.02 2.35
CA SER A 667 -0.81 22.12 2.59
C SER A 667 -1.25 23.58 2.56
N ARG A 668 -2.39 23.86 1.91
CA ARG A 668 -3.08 25.15 1.97
C ARG A 668 -4.52 24.90 2.41
N PRO A 669 -5.10 25.75 3.27
CA PRO A 669 -6.49 25.55 3.68
C PRO A 669 -7.41 25.73 2.47
N LEU A 670 -8.30 24.76 2.24
CA LEU A 670 -9.41 24.92 1.30
C LEU A 670 -10.35 26.00 1.85
N VAL A 671 -10.62 27.03 1.05
CA VAL A 671 -11.62 28.04 1.40
C VAL A 671 -12.99 27.39 1.39
N ALA A 672 -13.73 27.45 2.50
CA ALA A 672 -15.05 26.86 2.61
C ALA A 672 -15.97 27.31 1.45
N GLY A 673 -16.65 26.36 0.81
CA GLY A 673 -17.52 26.61 -0.34
C GLY A 673 -16.80 26.94 -1.66
N SER A 674 -15.46 26.92 -1.74
CA SER A 674 -14.74 27.12 -3.00
C SER A 674 -15.06 26.02 -4.02
N VAL A 675 -15.01 24.75 -3.60
CA VAL A 675 -15.25 23.60 -4.48
C VAL A 675 -16.66 23.66 -5.09
N ALA A 676 -17.69 23.96 -4.29
CA ALA A 676 -19.06 24.09 -4.79
C ALA A 676 -19.21 25.23 -5.81
N ARG A 677 -18.56 26.39 -5.56
CA ARG A 677 -18.56 27.52 -6.52
C ARG A 677 -17.84 27.18 -7.82
N LEU A 678 -16.71 26.47 -7.74
CA LEU A 678 -15.93 26.05 -8.90
C LEU A 678 -16.66 24.95 -9.70
N ALA A 679 -17.35 24.05 -9.01
CA ALA A 679 -18.16 23.00 -9.63
C ALA A 679 -19.34 23.54 -10.46
N ALA A 680 -19.82 24.75 -10.15
CA ALA A 680 -20.87 25.42 -10.91
C ALA A 680 -20.41 25.97 -12.28
N ARG A 681 -19.10 25.94 -12.58
CA ARG A 681 -18.60 26.38 -13.88
C ARG A 681 -19.01 25.39 -15.00
N PRO A 682 -19.28 25.85 -16.24
CA PRO A 682 -19.72 24.96 -17.32
C PRO A 682 -18.73 23.84 -17.69
N ASP A 683 -17.43 24.08 -17.53
CA ASP A 683 -16.37 23.08 -17.72
C ASP A 683 -16.39 22.02 -16.61
N ALA A 684 -16.64 22.43 -15.36
CA ALA A 684 -16.77 21.54 -14.22
C ALA A 684 -18.11 20.75 -14.19
N ALA A 685 -19.16 21.24 -14.86
CA ALA A 685 -20.46 20.55 -14.96
C ALA A 685 -20.40 19.18 -15.67
N ARG A 686 -19.32 18.90 -16.39
CA ARG A 686 -19.04 17.57 -17.00
C ARG A 686 -18.52 16.54 -15.98
N HIS A 687 -18.20 16.96 -14.77
CA HIS A 687 -17.70 16.11 -13.71
C HIS A 687 -18.88 15.69 -12.81
N GLN A 688 -19.22 14.40 -12.85
CA GLN A 688 -20.43 13.86 -12.21
C GLN A 688 -20.14 12.75 -11.20
N GLU A 689 -18.93 12.19 -11.22
CA GLU A 689 -18.58 11.00 -10.45
C GLU A 689 -18.26 11.35 -8.99
N ARG A 690 -18.57 10.43 -8.08
CA ARG A 690 -18.17 10.47 -6.68
C ARG A 690 -17.03 9.48 -6.45
N ALA A 691 -15.99 9.93 -5.76
CA ALA A 691 -14.79 9.11 -5.58
C ALA A 691 -14.01 9.46 -4.31
N MET A 692 -13.26 8.47 -3.82
CA MET A 692 -12.25 8.62 -2.77
C MET A 692 -10.98 7.87 -3.18
N ALA A 693 -9.82 8.47 -2.90
CA ALA A 693 -8.51 7.88 -3.11
C ALA A 693 -7.98 7.29 -1.80
N LEU A 694 -8.01 5.97 -1.69
CA LEU A 694 -7.55 5.24 -0.51
C LEU A 694 -6.08 4.84 -0.68
N VAL A 695 -5.19 5.49 0.08
CA VAL A 695 -3.75 5.28 0.02
C VAL A 695 -3.23 4.63 1.30
N ASN A 696 -2.79 3.37 1.20
CA ASN A 696 -2.06 2.70 2.28
C ASN A 696 -0.67 3.32 2.43
N GLY A 697 -0.30 3.71 3.65
CA GLY A 697 1.07 4.11 3.96
C GLY A 697 2.00 2.90 4.07
N THR A 698 3.28 3.06 3.76
CA THR A 698 4.27 1.98 3.86
C THR A 698 4.52 1.56 5.31
N GLY A 699 4.71 0.26 5.53
CA GLY A 699 5.02 -0.31 6.85
C GLY A 699 3.91 -0.04 7.86
N TYR A 700 4.25 0.57 8.99
CA TYR A 700 3.39 0.72 10.16
C TYR A 700 2.41 1.90 10.11
N LEU A 701 2.39 2.61 8.98
CA LEU A 701 1.48 3.72 8.71
C LEU A 701 0.03 3.24 8.49
N PRO A 702 -0.97 4.14 8.52
CA PRO A 702 -2.38 3.81 8.31
C PRO A 702 -2.67 3.06 7.00
N LYS A 703 -3.71 2.22 7.02
CA LYS A 703 -4.09 1.32 5.90
C LYS A 703 -5.56 1.50 5.44
N PRO A 704 -5.99 2.71 5.07
CA PRO A 704 -7.41 2.98 4.77
C PRO A 704 -7.97 2.14 3.61
N LEU A 705 -7.14 1.74 2.64
CA LEU A 705 -7.58 0.87 1.54
C LEU A 705 -7.93 -0.54 2.02
N ASN A 706 -7.21 -1.08 3.01
CA ASN A 706 -7.53 -2.38 3.59
C ASN A 706 -8.85 -2.32 4.36
N VAL A 707 -9.08 -1.23 5.09
CA VAL A 707 -10.33 -0.97 5.82
C VAL A 707 -11.50 -0.85 4.84
N GLY A 708 -11.37 -0.05 3.78
CA GLY A 708 -12.41 0.10 2.75
C GLY A 708 -12.79 -1.23 2.08
N LYS A 709 -11.80 -2.06 1.74
CA LYS A 709 -12.03 -3.43 1.23
C LYS A 709 -12.78 -4.29 2.26
N ALA A 710 -12.38 -4.25 3.54
CA ALA A 710 -13.00 -5.04 4.58
C ALA A 710 -14.45 -4.62 4.86
N VAL A 711 -14.75 -3.32 4.82
CA VAL A 711 -16.13 -2.80 4.91
C VAL A 711 -16.98 -3.36 3.78
N LEU A 712 -16.56 -3.21 2.52
CA LEU A 712 -17.34 -3.73 1.38
C LEU A 712 -17.51 -5.26 1.43
N TYR A 713 -16.44 -6.02 1.72
CA TYR A 713 -16.57 -7.48 1.83
C TYR A 713 -17.48 -7.91 2.99
N SER A 714 -17.54 -7.15 4.07
CA SER A 714 -18.36 -7.50 5.24
C SER A 714 -19.78 -6.97 5.20
N LEU A 715 -20.08 -5.93 4.41
CA LEU A 715 -21.37 -5.24 4.46
C LEU A 715 -22.20 -5.27 3.18
N MET A 716 -21.67 -5.71 2.03
CA MET A 716 -22.51 -5.81 0.83
C MET A 716 -23.77 -6.66 1.11
N PRO A 717 -24.97 -6.15 0.82
CA PRO A 717 -26.23 -6.78 1.22
C PRO A 717 -26.53 -8.08 0.45
N PRO A 718 -27.52 -8.87 0.89
CA PRO A 718 -27.93 -10.09 0.18
C PRO A 718 -28.25 -9.85 -1.31
N GLY A 719 -27.90 -10.81 -2.16
CA GLY A 719 -28.04 -10.73 -3.63
C GLY A 719 -26.95 -9.90 -4.32
N SER A 720 -26.02 -9.30 -3.58
CA SER A 720 -24.92 -8.51 -4.16
C SER A 720 -23.98 -9.36 -5.01
N VAL A 721 -23.38 -8.76 -6.04
CA VAL A 721 -22.34 -9.37 -6.87
C VAL A 721 -21.00 -8.73 -6.54
N ILE A 722 -20.01 -9.54 -6.17
CA ILE A 722 -18.64 -9.12 -5.90
C ILE A 722 -17.68 -9.85 -6.83
N LYS A 723 -16.89 -9.09 -7.60
CA LYS A 723 -15.85 -9.62 -8.49
C LYS A 723 -14.50 -9.11 -8.03
N ALA A 724 -13.59 -10.02 -7.71
CA ALA A 724 -12.28 -9.68 -7.17
C ALA A 724 -11.14 -10.46 -7.86
N PRO A 725 -10.81 -10.13 -9.13
CA PRO A 725 -9.55 -10.56 -9.71
C PRO A 725 -8.36 -9.86 -9.05
N ASP A 726 -7.28 -10.61 -8.85
CA ASP A 726 -6.01 -10.05 -8.41
C ASP A 726 -4.85 -10.95 -8.87
N SER A 727 -3.70 -10.34 -9.13
CA SER A 727 -2.49 -11.06 -9.51
C SER A 727 -1.81 -11.79 -8.35
N LEU A 728 -2.12 -11.40 -7.11
CA LEU A 728 -1.59 -11.94 -5.87
C LEU A 728 -2.73 -12.25 -4.90
N TRP A 729 -3.38 -13.40 -5.08
CA TRP A 729 -4.39 -13.93 -4.17
C TRP A 729 -3.79 -14.88 -3.14
N ASN A 730 -3.41 -14.38 -1.97
CA ASN A 730 -2.91 -15.24 -0.88
C ASN A 730 -3.38 -14.83 0.53
N SER A 731 -4.28 -13.84 0.64
CA SER A 731 -4.87 -13.42 1.91
C SER A 731 -6.07 -14.30 2.30
N SER A 732 -5.84 -15.25 3.21
CA SER A 732 -6.91 -16.03 3.84
C SER A 732 -7.91 -15.14 4.60
N PHE A 733 -7.48 -13.97 5.09
CA PHE A 733 -8.34 -13.01 5.78
C PHE A 733 -9.36 -12.34 4.83
N PHE A 734 -8.92 -11.80 3.70
CA PHE A 734 -9.87 -11.20 2.74
C PHE A 734 -10.81 -12.25 2.16
N ALA A 735 -10.29 -13.45 1.87
CA ALA A 735 -11.12 -14.57 1.44
C ALA A 735 -12.14 -14.99 2.51
N ALA A 736 -11.79 -14.93 3.79
CA ALA A 736 -12.74 -15.19 4.88
C ALA A 736 -13.92 -14.21 4.85
N LEU A 737 -13.66 -12.91 4.73
CA LEU A 737 -14.72 -11.90 4.64
C LEU A 737 -15.64 -12.14 3.44
N LEU A 738 -15.05 -12.50 2.29
CA LEU A 738 -15.79 -12.85 1.09
C LEU A 738 -16.65 -14.12 1.23
N VAL A 739 -16.14 -15.16 1.89
CA VAL A 739 -16.95 -16.35 2.22
C VAL A 739 -18.09 -15.98 3.17
N GLY A 740 -17.82 -15.10 4.14
CA GLY A 740 -18.87 -14.55 5.00
C GLY A 740 -19.94 -13.79 4.21
N ALA A 741 -19.55 -13.04 3.16
CA ALA A 741 -20.49 -12.40 2.24
C ALA A 741 -21.38 -13.43 1.54
N CYS A 742 -20.83 -14.55 1.08
CA CYS A 742 -21.61 -15.65 0.49
C CYS A 742 -22.63 -16.23 1.48
N LEU A 743 -22.24 -16.40 2.75
CA LEU A 743 -23.14 -16.89 3.80
C LEU A 743 -24.27 -15.91 4.13
N ARG A 744 -24.11 -14.63 3.79
CA ARG A 744 -25.14 -13.58 3.87
C ARG A 744 -25.85 -13.34 2.54
N GLY A 745 -25.61 -14.17 1.53
CA GLY A 745 -26.35 -14.14 0.27
C GLY A 745 -25.67 -13.39 -0.89
N ALA A 746 -24.38 -13.06 -0.82
CA ALA A 746 -23.66 -12.47 -1.95
C ALA A 746 -23.13 -13.51 -2.95
N HIS A 747 -23.09 -13.15 -4.23
CA HIS A 747 -22.42 -13.88 -5.30
C HIS A 747 -20.98 -13.37 -5.44
N VAL A 748 -20.00 -14.19 -5.06
CA VAL A 748 -18.59 -13.82 -5.05
C VAL A 748 -17.78 -14.61 -6.07
N LEU A 749 -17.02 -13.88 -6.88
CA LEU A 749 -16.08 -14.42 -7.87
C LEU A 749 -14.65 -14.05 -7.47
N VAL A 750 -13.89 -15.02 -6.97
CA VAL A 750 -12.45 -14.91 -6.67
C VAL A 750 -11.67 -15.40 -7.89
N ILE A 751 -10.81 -14.57 -8.47
CA ILE A 751 -10.04 -14.90 -9.67
C ILE A 751 -8.56 -14.67 -9.41
N ALA A 752 -7.77 -15.75 -9.48
CA ALA A 752 -6.32 -15.74 -9.31
C ALA A 752 -5.61 -16.15 -10.62
N PRO A 753 -4.32 -15.87 -10.82
CA PRO A 753 -3.61 -16.38 -11.98
C PRO A 753 -3.34 -17.88 -11.87
N ALA A 754 -3.40 -18.59 -12.99
CA ALA A 754 -2.70 -19.87 -13.11
C ALA A 754 -1.18 -19.62 -13.12
N LEU A 755 -0.37 -20.63 -12.79
CA LEU A 755 1.09 -20.47 -12.68
C LEU A 755 1.73 -19.88 -13.95
N ALA A 756 1.27 -20.32 -15.13
CA ALA A 756 1.77 -19.86 -16.42
C ALA A 756 1.41 -18.41 -16.76
N ASN A 757 0.36 -17.86 -16.12
CA ASN A 757 -0.17 -16.53 -16.35
C ASN A 757 0.10 -15.58 -15.18
N ALA A 758 0.86 -16.02 -14.19
CA ALA A 758 1.21 -15.22 -13.02
C ALA A 758 2.26 -14.15 -13.42
N PRO A 759 1.99 -12.85 -13.19
CA PRO A 759 2.99 -11.83 -13.43
C PRO A 759 4.17 -11.91 -12.46
N SER A 760 3.93 -12.43 -11.27
CA SER A 760 4.94 -12.86 -10.29
C SER A 760 4.66 -14.30 -9.89
N SER A 761 5.58 -15.21 -10.21
CA SER A 761 5.45 -16.66 -9.99
C SER A 761 6.34 -17.18 -8.85
N GLY A 762 6.70 -16.30 -7.91
CA GLY A 762 7.48 -16.68 -6.74
C GLY A 762 6.80 -17.81 -5.95
N PHE A 763 7.56 -18.83 -5.58
CA PHE A 763 6.99 -20.02 -4.94
C PHE A 763 6.24 -19.71 -3.64
N PRO A 764 6.63 -18.72 -2.78
CA PRO A 764 5.90 -18.46 -1.54
C PRO A 764 4.50 -17.93 -1.79
N GLN A 765 4.34 -16.97 -2.72
CA GLN A 765 3.02 -16.42 -3.02
C GLN A 765 2.13 -17.46 -3.70
N MET A 766 2.69 -18.22 -4.66
CA MET A 766 1.94 -19.27 -5.38
C MET A 766 1.54 -20.45 -4.49
N ALA A 767 2.41 -20.87 -3.56
CA ALA A 767 2.09 -21.91 -2.59
C ALA A 767 0.90 -21.52 -1.71
N ARG A 768 0.87 -20.28 -1.22
CA ARG A 768 -0.23 -19.80 -0.39
C ARG A 768 -1.51 -19.58 -1.18
N ALA A 769 -1.41 -19.13 -2.43
CA ALA A 769 -2.55 -19.06 -3.34
C ALA A 769 -3.19 -20.43 -3.57
N GLN A 770 -2.37 -21.46 -3.83
CA GLN A 770 -2.85 -22.84 -3.96
C GLN A 770 -3.55 -23.31 -2.68
N GLU A 771 -2.92 -23.09 -1.53
CA GLU A 771 -3.48 -23.50 -0.24
C GLU A 771 -4.80 -22.78 0.08
N LEU A 772 -4.91 -21.51 -0.28
CA LEU A 772 -6.13 -20.72 -0.14
C LEU A 772 -7.25 -21.26 -1.05
N LEU A 773 -6.96 -21.48 -2.33
CA LEU A 773 -7.94 -21.97 -3.30
C LEU A 773 -8.44 -23.37 -2.94
N THR A 774 -7.56 -24.27 -2.46
CA THR A 774 -7.97 -25.58 -1.91
C THR A 774 -9.00 -25.44 -0.78
N ARG A 775 -8.83 -24.45 0.11
CA ARG A 775 -9.81 -24.20 1.18
C ARG A 775 -11.11 -23.61 0.65
N LEU A 776 -11.06 -22.71 -0.33
CA LEU A 776 -12.27 -22.16 -0.95
C LEU A 776 -13.09 -23.26 -1.67
N LEU A 777 -12.43 -24.22 -2.32
CA LEU A 777 -13.10 -25.41 -2.88
C LEU A 777 -13.77 -26.25 -1.78
N LEU A 778 -13.09 -26.45 -0.64
CA LEU A 778 -13.67 -27.14 0.52
C LEU A 778 -14.89 -26.38 1.07
N MET A 779 -14.80 -25.05 1.25
CA MET A 779 -15.92 -24.22 1.72
C MET A 779 -17.12 -24.35 0.78
N ARG A 780 -16.88 -24.25 -0.53
CA ARG A 780 -17.93 -24.36 -1.55
C ARG A 780 -18.60 -25.73 -1.53
N ARG A 781 -17.83 -26.80 -1.35
CA ARG A 781 -18.35 -28.18 -1.28
C ARG A 781 -19.21 -28.39 -0.04
N GLU A 782 -18.72 -28.00 1.14
CA GLU A 782 -19.37 -28.32 2.42
C GLU A 782 -20.48 -27.35 2.81
N LEU A 783 -20.33 -26.06 2.47
CA LEU A 783 -21.30 -25.00 2.80
C LEU A 783 -22.15 -24.59 1.59
N GLY A 784 -21.94 -25.18 0.41
CA GLY A 784 -22.70 -24.89 -0.81
C GLY A 784 -24.21 -24.83 -0.62
N PRO A 785 -24.85 -25.83 0.05
CA PRO A 785 -26.28 -25.78 0.33
C PRO A 785 -26.71 -24.59 1.20
N ALA A 786 -25.93 -24.25 2.24
CA ALA A 786 -26.24 -23.12 3.12
C ALA A 786 -26.03 -21.77 2.41
N ILE A 787 -24.97 -21.66 1.59
CA ILE A 787 -24.71 -20.49 0.75
C ILE A 787 -25.86 -20.29 -0.24
N ALA A 788 -26.28 -21.35 -0.95
CA ALA A 788 -27.38 -21.29 -1.90
C ALA A 788 -28.72 -20.97 -1.22
N ALA A 789 -28.99 -21.51 -0.03
CA ALA A 789 -30.18 -21.20 0.74
C ALA A 789 -30.24 -19.72 1.18
N ALA A 790 -29.09 -19.10 1.42
CA ALA A 790 -28.99 -17.67 1.68
C ALA A 790 -29.08 -16.81 0.39
N GLY A 791 -29.13 -17.43 -0.80
CA GLY A 791 -29.11 -16.75 -2.09
C GLY A 791 -27.71 -16.36 -2.58
N GLY A 792 -26.65 -16.85 -1.93
CA GLY A 792 -25.27 -16.55 -2.30
C GLY A 792 -24.67 -17.56 -3.27
N ASP A 793 -23.46 -17.25 -3.75
CA ASP A 793 -22.65 -18.16 -4.56
C ASP A 793 -21.15 -17.89 -4.32
N LEU A 794 -20.33 -18.93 -4.34
CA LEU A 794 -18.87 -18.82 -4.20
C LEU A 794 -18.20 -19.48 -5.41
N ARG A 795 -17.53 -18.69 -6.23
CA ARG A 795 -16.83 -19.17 -7.43
C ARG A 795 -15.34 -18.83 -7.37
N THR A 796 -14.52 -19.83 -7.64
CA THR A 796 -13.06 -19.72 -7.74
C THR A 796 -12.63 -19.96 -9.18
N GLY A 797 -11.96 -18.98 -9.77
CA GLY A 797 -11.47 -19.03 -11.14
C GLY A 797 -9.95 -18.87 -11.21
N LEU A 798 -9.34 -19.56 -12.17
CA LEU A 798 -7.96 -19.36 -12.56
C LEU A 798 -7.87 -18.71 -13.93
N TYR A 799 -7.19 -17.57 -14.00
CA TYR A 799 -6.81 -16.95 -15.26
C TYR A 799 -5.74 -17.81 -15.92
N ALA A 800 -6.20 -18.74 -16.77
CA ALA A 800 -5.43 -19.76 -17.47
C ALA A 800 -5.57 -19.57 -18.99
N LEU A 801 -5.20 -18.39 -19.48
CA LEU A 801 -5.33 -18.06 -20.90
C LEU A 801 -4.14 -18.64 -21.68
N PRO A 802 -4.37 -19.35 -22.80
CA PRO A 802 -3.31 -19.68 -23.73
C PRO A 802 -2.81 -18.39 -24.39
N PRO A 803 -1.69 -18.47 -25.12
CA PRO A 803 -1.26 -17.37 -25.94
C PRO A 803 -2.29 -16.92 -26.98
N ASP A 804 -2.38 -15.61 -27.20
CA ASP A 804 -3.31 -14.98 -28.14
C ASP A 804 -2.79 -15.12 -29.59
N ARG A 805 -3.18 -16.20 -30.29
CA ARG A 805 -2.68 -16.52 -31.65
C ARG A 805 -3.26 -15.65 -32.76
N ARG A 806 -4.49 -15.15 -32.58
CA ARG A 806 -5.23 -14.26 -33.50
C ARG A 806 -5.49 -12.89 -32.86
N GLY A 807 -4.52 -12.38 -32.10
CA GLY A 807 -4.71 -11.17 -31.30
C GLY A 807 -5.94 -11.26 -30.37
N PHE A 808 -6.65 -10.14 -30.22
CA PHE A 808 -7.80 -10.04 -29.31
C PHE A 808 -8.98 -10.96 -29.71
N ALA A 809 -9.12 -11.33 -30.99
CA ALA A 809 -10.15 -12.25 -31.47
C ALA A 809 -10.06 -13.65 -30.82
N SER A 810 -8.86 -14.08 -30.40
CA SER A 810 -8.67 -15.33 -29.63
C SER A 810 -9.43 -15.31 -28.30
N ARG A 811 -9.51 -14.14 -27.66
CA ARG A 811 -10.23 -13.97 -26.40
C ARG A 811 -11.74 -13.90 -26.60
N ALA A 812 -12.19 -13.23 -27.66
CA ALA A 812 -13.62 -13.17 -28.01
C ALA A 812 -14.19 -14.57 -28.32
N ASP A 813 -13.47 -15.35 -29.13
CA ASP A 813 -13.79 -16.76 -29.43
C ASP A 813 -13.87 -17.63 -28.18
N ARG A 814 -12.94 -17.43 -27.22
CA ARG A 814 -12.98 -18.14 -25.95
C ARG A 814 -14.18 -17.72 -25.09
N TRP A 815 -14.47 -16.42 -25.03
CA TRP A 815 -15.60 -15.88 -24.27
C TRP A 815 -16.92 -16.49 -24.74
N GLU A 816 -17.15 -16.50 -26.06
CA GLU A 816 -18.36 -17.02 -26.67
C GLU A 816 -18.58 -18.50 -26.31
N ARG A 817 -17.55 -19.34 -26.50
CA ARG A 817 -17.62 -20.77 -26.16
C ARG A 817 -17.84 -21.01 -24.68
N GLN A 818 -17.19 -20.23 -23.83
CA GLN A 818 -17.20 -20.48 -22.40
C GLN A 818 -18.49 -20.00 -21.73
N VAL A 819 -19.01 -18.83 -22.12
CA VAL A 819 -20.28 -18.31 -21.60
C VAL A 819 -21.46 -19.15 -22.09
N SER A 820 -21.42 -19.65 -23.33
CA SER A 820 -22.47 -20.52 -23.88
C SER A 820 -22.52 -21.92 -23.25
N THR A 821 -21.43 -22.38 -22.61
CA THR A 821 -21.34 -23.75 -22.05
C THR A 821 -21.34 -23.80 -20.52
N THR A 822 -21.28 -22.65 -19.82
CA THR A 822 -21.17 -22.60 -18.37
C THR A 822 -22.48 -22.12 -17.72
N PRO A 823 -23.28 -22.99 -17.06
CA PRO A 823 -24.63 -22.64 -16.60
C PRO A 823 -24.68 -21.47 -15.61
N PHE A 824 -23.75 -21.41 -14.65
CA PHE A 824 -23.76 -20.32 -13.67
C PHE A 824 -23.39 -18.96 -14.31
N LEU A 825 -22.60 -18.95 -15.39
CA LEU A 825 -22.29 -17.72 -16.12
C LEU A 825 -23.52 -17.20 -16.86
N GLN A 826 -24.33 -18.09 -17.41
CA GLN A 826 -25.61 -17.72 -18.05
C GLN A 826 -26.59 -17.14 -17.02
N ALA A 827 -26.62 -17.71 -15.81
CA ALA A 827 -27.44 -17.19 -14.72
C ALA A 827 -26.93 -15.83 -14.20
N LEU A 828 -25.61 -15.66 -14.07
CA LEU A 828 -24.99 -14.42 -13.61
C LEU A 828 -25.11 -13.29 -14.64
N LEU A 829 -25.01 -13.61 -15.93
CA LEU A 829 -25.01 -12.69 -17.06
C LEU A 829 -26.26 -12.92 -17.94
N PRO A 830 -27.47 -12.57 -17.47
CA PRO A 830 -28.71 -12.84 -18.21
C PRO A 830 -28.77 -12.09 -19.56
N PHE A 831 -27.98 -11.05 -19.74
CA PHE A 831 -27.82 -10.30 -20.99
C PHE A 831 -26.83 -10.94 -21.97
N ALA A 832 -26.11 -12.01 -21.60
CA ALA A 832 -25.11 -12.66 -22.44
C ALA A 832 -25.64 -13.15 -23.82
N PRO A 833 -26.88 -13.69 -23.95
CA PRO A 833 -27.42 -14.05 -25.26
C PRO A 833 -27.49 -12.87 -26.24
N ALA A 834 -27.77 -11.65 -25.74
CA ALA A 834 -27.79 -10.44 -26.58
C ALA A 834 -26.38 -9.96 -26.96
N LEU A 835 -25.35 -10.35 -26.20
CA LEU A 835 -23.95 -10.04 -26.50
C LEU A 835 -23.33 -11.03 -27.48
N ALA A 836 -23.81 -12.28 -27.52
CA ALA A 836 -23.22 -13.35 -28.30
C ALA A 836 -23.00 -13.01 -29.79
N PRO A 837 -23.95 -12.38 -30.52
CA PRO A 837 -23.72 -12.00 -31.93
C PRO A 837 -22.58 -10.99 -32.09
N VAL A 838 -22.52 -9.99 -31.20
CA VAL A 838 -21.50 -8.92 -31.21
C VAL A 838 -20.12 -9.50 -30.92
N VAL A 839 -20.02 -10.41 -29.94
CA VAL A 839 -18.75 -11.07 -29.59
C VAL A 839 -18.32 -12.05 -30.67
N ALA A 840 -19.25 -12.79 -31.29
CA ALA A 840 -18.97 -13.71 -32.38
C ALA A 840 -18.47 -13.00 -33.65
N GLU A 841 -18.94 -11.79 -33.93
CA GLU A 841 -18.39 -10.93 -34.98
C GLU A 841 -16.92 -10.57 -34.71
N ALA A 842 -16.61 -10.06 -33.51
CA ALA A 842 -15.23 -9.77 -33.09
C ALA A 842 -14.32 -11.03 -33.01
N ALA A 843 -14.90 -12.23 -32.92
CA ALA A 843 -14.17 -13.49 -32.97
C ALA A 843 -13.83 -13.97 -34.39
N ARG A 844 -14.56 -13.48 -35.41
CA ARG A 844 -14.39 -13.81 -36.83
C ARG A 844 -13.38 -12.90 -37.52
N ASP A 845 -13.34 -11.62 -37.15
CA ASP A 845 -12.42 -10.64 -37.74
C ASP A 845 -10.99 -10.78 -37.20
N THR A 846 -10.07 -11.10 -38.12
CA THR A 846 -8.60 -10.87 -38.19
C THR A 846 -7.91 -12.06 -38.88
N VAL A 847 -8.04 -12.11 -40.20
CA VAL A 847 -7.01 -12.75 -41.03
C VAL A 847 -5.81 -11.80 -41.05
N ASP A 848 -4.66 -12.36 -40.72
CA ASP A 848 -3.34 -11.75 -40.64
C ASP A 848 -3.02 -10.88 -41.87
N SER A 849 -3.04 -9.55 -41.73
CA SER A 849 -2.62 -8.60 -42.78
C SER A 849 -1.25 -7.98 -42.53
N SER A 850 -0.53 -8.40 -41.47
CA SER A 850 0.85 -7.99 -41.27
C SER A 850 1.76 -9.21 -41.38
N GLY A 851 2.43 -9.37 -42.51
CA GLY A 851 3.57 -10.28 -42.71
C GLY A 851 4.79 -9.94 -41.84
N ALA A 852 4.59 -9.52 -40.60
CA ALA A 852 5.63 -9.30 -39.62
C ALA A 852 6.04 -10.65 -39.03
N THR A 853 7.28 -11.03 -39.32
CA THR A 853 8.04 -12.10 -38.68
C THR A 853 7.59 -12.35 -37.23
N ARG A 854 7.21 -13.60 -36.93
CA ARG A 854 6.71 -14.11 -35.65
C ARG A 854 7.38 -13.42 -34.43
N SER A 855 6.77 -12.33 -33.96
CA SER A 855 7.01 -11.83 -32.61
C SER A 855 6.58 -12.93 -31.64
N ALA A 856 7.33 -13.11 -30.55
CA ALA A 856 7.13 -14.20 -29.61
C ALA A 856 5.65 -14.29 -29.21
N VAL A 857 5.08 -15.49 -29.32
CA VAL A 857 3.69 -15.79 -28.94
C VAL A 857 3.53 -15.47 -27.44
N LEU A 858 2.94 -14.31 -27.12
CA LEU A 858 2.86 -13.79 -25.75
C LEU A 858 1.76 -14.51 -24.96
N VAL A 859 2.14 -15.11 -23.82
CA VAL A 859 1.19 -15.64 -22.83
C VAL A 859 0.64 -14.46 -22.01
N PRO A 860 -0.70 -14.25 -21.98
CA PRO A 860 -1.29 -13.17 -21.19
C PRO A 860 -1.04 -13.36 -19.69
N LYS A 861 -0.71 -12.28 -18.99
CA LYS A 861 -0.55 -12.27 -17.53
C LYS A 861 -1.69 -11.50 -16.88
N LEU A 862 -2.30 -12.08 -15.85
CA LEU A 862 -3.32 -11.38 -15.05
C LEU A 862 -2.64 -10.36 -14.15
N HIS A 863 -2.69 -9.08 -14.51
CA HIS A 863 -2.18 -7.98 -13.68
C HIS A 863 -3.27 -6.99 -13.25
N GLN A 864 -4.49 -7.16 -13.77
CA GLN A 864 -5.64 -6.31 -13.51
C GLN A 864 -6.11 -6.45 -12.06
N LYS A 865 -6.07 -5.32 -11.34
CA LYS A 865 -6.48 -5.18 -9.94
C LYS A 865 -7.73 -4.31 -9.87
N VAL A 866 -8.79 -4.82 -10.49
CA VAL A 866 -10.08 -4.13 -10.59
C VAL A 866 -11.09 -4.93 -9.80
N GLN A 867 -11.75 -4.31 -8.84
CA GLN A 867 -12.83 -4.94 -8.10
C GLN A 867 -14.13 -4.21 -8.36
N PHE A 868 -15.21 -4.97 -8.40
CA PHE A 868 -16.54 -4.43 -8.61
C PHE A 868 -17.52 -5.01 -7.62
N PHE A 869 -18.37 -4.15 -7.09
CA PHE A 869 -19.39 -4.44 -6.10
C PHE A 869 -20.69 -3.86 -6.60
N ALA A 870 -21.74 -4.67 -6.65
CA ALA A 870 -23.09 -4.19 -6.95
C ALA A 870 -24.07 -4.87 -6.01
N THR A 871 -25.00 -4.11 -5.48
CA THR A 871 -26.17 -4.64 -4.79
C THR A 871 -27.03 -5.48 -5.74
N GLY A 872 -27.86 -6.37 -5.18
CA GLY A 872 -28.78 -7.18 -5.99
C GLY A 872 -29.74 -6.33 -6.82
N GLU A 873 -30.26 -5.23 -6.26
CA GLU A 873 -31.16 -4.32 -6.99
C GLU A 873 -30.44 -3.61 -8.14
N PHE A 874 -29.22 -3.10 -7.89
CA PHE A 874 -28.41 -2.51 -8.95
C PHE A 874 -28.14 -3.52 -10.07
N TRP A 875 -27.71 -4.74 -9.71
CA TRP A 875 -27.38 -5.78 -10.67
C TRP A 875 -28.59 -6.18 -11.52
N ARG A 876 -29.77 -6.34 -10.91
CA ARG A 876 -31.03 -6.61 -11.64
C ARG A 876 -31.38 -5.48 -12.60
N ALA A 877 -31.34 -4.24 -12.12
CA ALA A 877 -31.69 -3.06 -12.91
C ALA A 877 -30.81 -2.91 -14.16
N ILE A 878 -29.47 -3.01 -14.01
CA ILE A 878 -28.58 -2.88 -15.15
C ILE A 878 -28.66 -4.09 -16.09
N SER A 879 -28.90 -5.29 -15.54
CA SER A 879 -28.98 -6.53 -16.32
C SER A 879 -30.20 -6.56 -17.25
N ALA A 880 -31.29 -5.85 -16.90
CA ALA A 880 -32.47 -5.68 -17.73
C ALA A 880 -32.31 -4.61 -18.85
N SER A 881 -31.20 -3.86 -18.86
CA SER A 881 -30.96 -2.79 -19.83
C SER A 881 -30.76 -3.33 -21.25
N GLN A 882 -31.32 -2.64 -22.25
CA GLN A 882 -31.11 -2.96 -23.66
C GLN A 882 -29.81 -2.36 -24.23
N GLU A 883 -29.06 -1.57 -23.45
CA GLU A 883 -27.84 -0.90 -23.92
C GLU A 883 -26.60 -1.83 -23.91
N TRP A 884 -26.67 -3.02 -23.31
CA TRP A 884 -25.56 -3.98 -23.23
C TRP A 884 -24.88 -4.29 -24.57
N PRO A 885 -25.60 -4.58 -25.69
CA PRO A 885 -24.96 -4.85 -26.98
C PRO A 885 -24.20 -3.64 -27.52
N ARG A 886 -24.73 -2.42 -27.34
CA ARG A 886 -24.07 -1.18 -27.76
C ARG A 886 -22.80 -0.93 -26.96
N LEU A 887 -22.87 -1.13 -25.63
CA LEU A 887 -21.73 -0.99 -24.74
C LEU A 887 -20.63 -2.01 -25.08
N MET A 888 -21.01 -3.28 -25.28
CA MET A 888 -20.07 -4.33 -25.67
C MET A 888 -19.42 -4.04 -27.03
N ALA A 889 -20.19 -3.63 -28.04
CA ALA A 889 -19.63 -3.28 -29.35
C ALA A 889 -18.62 -2.12 -29.27
N ALA A 890 -18.94 -1.07 -28.50
CA ALA A 890 -18.03 0.05 -28.29
C ALA A 890 -16.77 -0.38 -27.53
N TYR A 891 -16.91 -1.23 -26.51
CA TYR A 891 -15.81 -1.77 -25.74
C TYR A 891 -14.90 -2.66 -26.60
N LEU A 892 -15.45 -3.55 -27.43
CA LEU A 892 -14.66 -4.42 -28.30
C LEU A 892 -13.84 -3.62 -29.32
N ARG A 893 -14.44 -2.60 -29.98
CA ARG A 893 -13.71 -1.69 -30.88
C ARG A 893 -12.60 -0.94 -30.16
N TYR A 894 -12.87 -0.48 -28.94
CA TYR A 894 -11.86 0.18 -28.10
C TYR A 894 -10.70 -0.76 -27.78
N ARG A 895 -10.99 -2.01 -27.39
CA ARG A 895 -9.97 -3.02 -27.10
C ARG A 895 -9.16 -3.38 -28.34
N GLU A 896 -9.81 -3.61 -29.48
CA GLU A 896 -9.14 -3.87 -30.76
C GLU A 896 -8.16 -2.74 -31.12
N ALA A 897 -8.62 -1.48 -31.08
CA ALA A 897 -7.78 -0.32 -31.40
C ALA A 897 -6.61 -0.13 -30.41
N THR A 898 -6.76 -0.58 -29.16
CA THR A 898 -5.71 -0.43 -28.14
C THR A 898 -4.84 -1.67 -27.97
N TYR A 899 -5.14 -2.78 -28.66
CA TYR A 899 -4.40 -4.02 -28.56
C TYR A 899 -3.29 -4.08 -29.62
N SER A 900 -2.08 -3.62 -29.28
CA SER A 900 -0.92 -3.65 -30.18
C SER A 900 0.18 -4.59 -29.64
N PRO A 901 0.51 -5.70 -30.34
CA PRO A 901 1.65 -6.56 -30.01
C PRO A 901 3.01 -5.85 -30.05
N ALA A 902 3.14 -4.81 -30.88
CA ALA A 902 4.36 -4.03 -31.04
C ALA A 902 4.49 -2.88 -30.01
N GLY A 903 3.43 -2.62 -29.21
CA GLY A 903 3.43 -1.55 -28.22
C GLY A 903 3.37 -0.14 -28.82
N GLU A 904 2.88 -0.02 -30.06
CA GLU A 904 2.77 1.25 -30.77
C GLU A 904 1.68 2.16 -30.19
N TYR A 905 1.89 3.48 -30.30
CA TYR A 905 0.86 4.45 -29.93
C TYR A 905 -0.29 4.41 -30.92
N VAL A 906 -1.50 4.23 -30.41
CA VAL A 906 -2.73 4.44 -31.17
C VAL A 906 -3.53 5.52 -30.48
N GLN A 907 -3.84 6.60 -31.20
CA GLN A 907 -4.67 7.68 -30.69
C GLN A 907 -6.12 7.19 -30.52
N ALA A 908 -6.41 6.64 -29.35
CA ALA A 908 -7.72 6.08 -28.99
C ALA A 908 -8.56 7.05 -28.13
N SER A 909 -8.36 8.36 -28.29
CA SER A 909 -9.15 9.39 -27.58
C SER A 909 -10.55 9.59 -28.17
N GLY A 910 -10.80 9.13 -29.40
CA GLY A 910 -12.08 9.26 -30.12
C GLY A 910 -13.26 8.38 -29.64
N PRO A 911 -13.07 7.21 -28.98
CA PRO A 911 -14.21 6.37 -28.55
C PRO A 911 -14.61 6.50 -27.06
N ARG A 912 -13.78 7.08 -26.18
CA ARG A 912 -14.02 7.03 -24.71
C ARG A 912 -15.30 7.75 -24.31
N ASP A 913 -15.48 8.98 -24.76
CA ASP A 913 -16.67 9.79 -24.49
C ASP A 913 -17.98 9.08 -24.93
N SER A 914 -17.91 8.11 -25.86
CA SER A 914 -19.07 7.28 -26.23
C SER A 914 -19.36 6.15 -25.22
N LEU A 915 -18.33 5.53 -24.63
CA LEU A 915 -18.48 4.52 -23.58
C LEU A 915 -19.08 5.13 -22.32
N GLU A 916 -18.60 6.30 -21.90
CA GLU A 916 -19.10 7.04 -20.73
C GLU A 916 -20.60 7.34 -20.90
N GLN A 917 -21.01 7.84 -22.08
CA GLN A 917 -22.41 8.14 -22.40
C GLN A 917 -23.31 6.89 -22.45
N ILE A 918 -22.82 5.78 -23.01
CA ILE A 918 -23.59 4.52 -23.03
C ILE A 918 -23.70 3.95 -21.61
N ALA A 919 -22.64 4.01 -20.81
CA ALA A 919 -22.64 3.60 -19.42
C ALA A 919 -23.65 4.41 -18.59
N ALA A 920 -23.72 5.73 -18.80
CA ALA A 920 -24.72 6.59 -18.15
C ALA A 920 -26.15 6.15 -18.48
N ARG A 921 -26.45 5.82 -19.75
CA ARG A 921 -27.77 5.28 -20.13
C ARG A 921 -28.07 3.92 -19.53
N LEU A 922 -27.06 3.06 -19.41
CA LEU A 922 -27.19 1.72 -18.82
C LEU A 922 -27.46 1.79 -17.31
N VAL A 923 -26.85 2.74 -16.60
CA VAL A 923 -26.98 2.91 -15.14
C VAL A 923 -28.19 3.77 -14.76
N ALA A 924 -28.71 4.62 -15.66
CA ALA A 924 -29.85 5.49 -15.39
C ALA A 924 -31.05 4.79 -14.72
N PRO A 925 -31.49 3.58 -15.12
CA PRO A 925 -32.56 2.86 -14.43
C PRO A 925 -32.20 2.46 -12.99
N ALA A 926 -30.93 2.14 -12.74
CA ALA A 926 -30.45 1.74 -11.41
C ALA A 926 -30.34 2.93 -10.46
N HIS A 927 -29.99 4.12 -10.94
CA HIS A 927 -29.96 5.33 -10.09
C HIS A 927 -31.33 5.70 -9.51
N ALA A 928 -32.42 5.33 -10.17
CA ALA A 928 -33.78 5.58 -9.70
C ALA A 928 -34.32 4.45 -8.79
N ALA A 929 -33.60 3.32 -8.69
CA ALA A 929 -34.05 2.16 -7.92
C ALA A 929 -33.62 2.29 -6.45
N PRO A 930 -34.56 2.17 -5.48
CA PRO A 930 -34.21 2.09 -4.07
C PRO A 930 -33.22 0.94 -3.82
N ARG A 931 -32.28 1.14 -2.88
CA ARG A 931 -31.27 0.12 -2.49
C ARG A 931 -30.31 -0.31 -3.62
N ALA A 932 -30.31 0.39 -4.75
CA ALA A 932 -29.33 0.17 -5.79
C ALA A 932 -28.04 0.94 -5.48
N ALA A 933 -27.01 0.21 -5.08
CA ALA A 933 -25.65 0.73 -4.92
C ALA A 933 -24.63 -0.03 -5.79
N SER A 934 -23.58 0.67 -6.22
CA SER A 934 -22.44 0.08 -6.95
C SER A 934 -21.13 0.79 -6.62
N PHE A 935 -20.05 0.04 -6.68
CA PHE A 935 -18.70 0.53 -6.46
C PHE A 935 -17.70 -0.15 -7.41
N ALA A 936 -16.73 0.62 -7.89
CA ALA A 936 -15.53 0.10 -8.52
C ALA A 936 -14.29 0.52 -7.73
N ILE A 937 -13.34 -0.40 -7.55
CA ILE A 937 -11.99 -0.11 -7.04
C ILE A 937 -10.98 -0.43 -8.12
N VAL A 938 -10.17 0.56 -8.49
CA VAL A 938 -9.07 0.38 -9.44
C VAL A 938 -7.80 1.02 -8.89
N GLY A 939 -6.67 0.33 -9.05
CA GLY A 939 -5.39 0.83 -8.58
C GLY A 939 -4.28 -0.22 -8.62
N SER A 940 -3.38 -0.14 -7.65
CA SER A 940 -2.19 -0.98 -7.55
C SER A 940 -2.24 -1.98 -6.39
N GLN A 941 -3.38 -2.07 -5.70
CA GLN A 941 -3.60 -2.93 -4.54
C GLN A 941 -3.51 -4.42 -4.83
N ASN A 942 -3.13 -5.21 -3.83
CA ASN A 942 -3.08 -6.68 -3.91
C ASN A 942 -4.06 -7.34 -2.93
N GLN A 943 -4.27 -8.66 -3.11
CA GLN A 943 -5.01 -9.53 -2.20
C GLN A 943 -4.07 -10.45 -1.40
N ASP A 944 -3.01 -9.87 -0.86
CA ASP A 944 -1.96 -10.54 -0.11
C ASP A 944 -1.68 -9.91 1.26
N TYR A 945 -0.95 -10.63 2.10
CA TYR A 945 -0.61 -10.14 3.43
C TYR A 945 0.45 -9.04 3.43
N ARG A 946 1.29 -9.02 2.39
CA ARG A 946 2.32 -8.01 2.23
C ARG A 946 1.70 -6.63 1.98
N GLY A 947 0.73 -6.54 1.07
CA GLY A 947 -0.13 -5.37 0.87
C GLY A 947 -0.91 -4.97 2.13
N MET A 948 -1.32 -5.96 2.94
CA MET A 948 -2.00 -5.68 4.20
C MET A 948 -1.12 -5.00 5.24
N PHE A 949 0.16 -5.39 5.33
CA PHE A 949 1.02 -5.04 6.46
C PHE A 949 2.15 -4.09 6.11
N MET A 950 2.90 -4.39 5.06
CA MET A 950 4.22 -3.80 4.82
C MET A 950 4.23 -2.84 3.65
N ASP A 951 3.39 -3.06 2.64
CA ASP A 951 3.48 -2.28 1.41
C ASP A 951 2.62 -1.01 1.47
N GLY A 952 3.13 0.04 0.82
CA GLY A 952 2.32 1.18 0.41
C GLY A 952 1.54 0.81 -0.84
N GLU A 953 0.22 0.96 -0.84
CA GLU A 953 -0.65 0.63 -1.97
C GLU A 953 -1.66 1.75 -2.18
N VAL A 954 -2.29 1.80 -3.36
CA VAL A 954 -3.33 2.77 -3.66
C VAL A 954 -4.45 2.15 -4.46
N GLY A 955 -5.68 2.55 -4.16
CA GLY A 955 -6.87 2.29 -4.98
C GLY A 955 -7.82 3.48 -4.91
N VAL A 956 -8.50 3.77 -6.02
CA VAL A 956 -9.60 4.72 -6.07
C VAL A 956 -10.90 3.96 -6.05
N LEU A 957 -11.74 4.25 -5.06
CA LEU A 957 -13.10 3.77 -4.95
C LEU A 957 -14.03 4.83 -5.54
N PHE A 958 -14.88 4.45 -6.49
CA PHE A 958 -15.77 5.40 -7.15
C PHE A 958 -17.13 4.78 -7.54
N THR A 959 -18.10 5.66 -7.69
CA THR A 959 -19.52 5.36 -7.93
C THR A 959 -20.07 6.32 -8.98
N GLY A 960 -21.01 5.84 -9.80
CA GLY A 960 -21.65 6.61 -10.86
C GLY A 960 -21.63 5.85 -12.18
N ALA A 961 -21.76 6.55 -13.31
CA ALA A 961 -21.82 5.91 -14.62
C ALA A 961 -20.48 5.23 -14.97
N GLU A 962 -19.38 5.89 -14.63
CA GLU A 962 -18.03 5.39 -14.91
C GLU A 962 -17.69 4.11 -14.14
N SER A 963 -18.34 3.83 -13.00
CA SER A 963 -18.09 2.61 -12.22
C SER A 963 -18.42 1.33 -13.01
N VAL A 964 -19.25 1.43 -14.05
CA VAL A 964 -19.65 0.31 -14.91
C VAL A 964 -18.71 0.11 -16.12
N VAL A 965 -17.88 1.08 -16.48
CA VAL A 965 -16.89 0.87 -17.55
C VAL A 965 -15.88 -0.23 -17.16
N PRO A 966 -15.31 -0.27 -15.93
CA PRO A 966 -14.50 -1.40 -15.47
C PRO A 966 -15.27 -2.73 -15.41
N LEU A 967 -16.59 -2.70 -15.17
CA LEU A 967 -17.41 -3.91 -15.16
C LEU A 967 -17.39 -4.60 -16.53
N MET A 968 -17.27 -3.88 -17.65
CA MET A 968 -17.18 -4.48 -18.99
C MET A 968 -15.97 -5.39 -19.15
N ASP A 969 -14.80 -4.96 -18.67
CA ASP A 969 -13.62 -5.83 -18.62
C ASP A 969 -13.87 -7.07 -17.76
N LEU A 970 -14.52 -6.89 -16.61
CA LEU A 970 -14.79 -8.00 -15.70
C LEU A 970 -15.81 -8.98 -16.28
N VAL A 971 -16.83 -8.52 -17.01
CA VAL A 971 -17.76 -9.38 -17.76
C VAL A 971 -17.01 -10.19 -18.81
N PHE A 972 -16.07 -9.57 -19.51
CA PHE A 972 -15.24 -10.26 -20.49
C PHE A 972 -14.22 -11.22 -19.84
N MET A 973 -13.60 -10.85 -18.72
CA MET A 973 -12.67 -11.70 -17.99
C MET A 973 -13.37 -12.92 -17.39
N VAL A 974 -14.51 -12.72 -16.73
CA VAL A 974 -15.32 -13.79 -16.13
C VAL A 974 -15.73 -14.84 -17.16
N GLY A 975 -15.97 -14.42 -18.40
CA GLY A 975 -16.26 -15.33 -19.51
C GLY A 975 -15.03 -15.99 -20.14
N THR A 976 -13.79 -15.66 -19.76
CA THR A 976 -12.57 -16.27 -20.32
C THR A 976 -11.73 -17.05 -19.29
N VAL A 977 -11.97 -16.82 -17.99
CA VAL A 977 -11.30 -17.48 -16.87
C VAL A 977 -11.70 -18.94 -16.74
N THR A 978 -10.76 -19.85 -16.46
CA THR A 978 -11.10 -21.26 -16.18
C THR A 978 -11.67 -21.38 -14.77
N TRP A 979 -12.95 -21.74 -14.66
CA TRP A 979 -13.61 -21.98 -13.37
C TRP A 979 -13.20 -23.33 -12.81
N VAL A 980 -12.79 -23.33 -11.53
CA VAL A 980 -12.25 -24.51 -10.85
C VAL A 980 -13.32 -25.06 -9.91
N ASP A 981 -13.72 -26.31 -10.14
CA ASP A 981 -14.73 -27.02 -9.34
C ASP A 981 -14.12 -28.18 -8.54
N ASP A 982 -12.90 -28.61 -8.87
CA ASP A 982 -12.25 -29.77 -8.28
C ASP A 982 -10.75 -29.54 -8.04
N GLN A 983 -10.19 -30.34 -7.13
CA GLN A 983 -8.78 -30.23 -6.72
C GLN A 983 -7.81 -30.65 -7.83
N ALA A 984 -8.17 -31.59 -8.72
CA ALA A 984 -7.28 -32.03 -9.79
C ALA A 984 -7.07 -30.94 -10.85
N THR A 985 -8.12 -30.19 -11.16
CA THR A 985 -8.02 -29.00 -12.03
C THR A 985 -7.16 -27.91 -11.39
N LEU A 986 -7.32 -27.67 -10.08
CA LEU A 986 -6.47 -26.73 -9.34
C LEU A 986 -4.99 -27.13 -9.42
N ASP A 987 -4.66 -28.37 -9.04
CA ASP A 987 -3.27 -28.84 -8.97
C ASP A 987 -2.60 -28.90 -10.36
N ARG A 988 -3.38 -29.07 -11.42
CA ARG A 988 -2.86 -29.02 -12.80
C ARG A 988 -2.47 -27.59 -13.22
N LEU A 989 -3.25 -26.58 -12.82
CA LEU A 989 -3.06 -25.19 -13.24
C LEU A 989 -2.20 -24.37 -12.26
N LEU A 990 -2.21 -24.76 -11.00
CA LEU A 990 -1.43 -24.18 -9.91
C LEU A 990 -0.95 -25.32 -8.98
N PRO A 991 0.18 -25.97 -9.30
CA PRO A 991 0.64 -27.14 -8.58
C PRO A 991 0.98 -26.88 -7.12
N PRO A 992 0.69 -27.84 -6.20
CA PRO A 992 1.10 -27.74 -4.82
C PRO A 992 2.63 -27.81 -4.69
N VAL A 993 3.15 -27.23 -3.61
CA VAL A 993 4.57 -27.31 -3.26
C VAL A 993 4.80 -28.34 -2.15
N GLY A 994 6.02 -28.85 -2.03
CA GLY A 994 6.39 -29.75 -0.92
C GLY A 994 6.31 -29.07 0.47
N GLU A 995 6.17 -29.87 1.53
CA GLU A 995 5.95 -29.42 2.92
C GLU A 995 6.95 -28.37 3.40
N LEU A 996 8.24 -28.54 3.11
CA LEU A 996 9.25 -27.57 3.51
C LEU A 996 9.00 -26.18 2.88
N ARG A 997 8.70 -26.13 1.58
CA ARG A 997 8.40 -24.89 0.87
C ARG A 997 7.10 -24.27 1.37
N ARG A 998 6.09 -25.09 1.69
CA ARG A 998 4.83 -24.63 2.31
C ARG A 998 5.08 -23.96 3.67
N ARG A 999 5.89 -24.58 4.54
CA ARG A 999 6.26 -24.02 5.84
C ARG A 999 7.04 -22.71 5.70
N ILE A 1000 8.01 -22.66 4.78
CA ILE A 1000 8.75 -21.43 4.48
C ILE A 1000 7.79 -20.32 4.02
N ALA A 1001 6.85 -20.64 3.12
CA ALA A 1001 5.89 -19.67 2.62
C ALA A 1001 4.98 -19.09 3.72
N ARG A 1002 4.59 -19.92 4.71
CA ARG A 1002 3.82 -19.46 5.88
C ARG A 1002 4.62 -18.56 6.81
N ILE A 1003 5.88 -18.90 7.10
CA ILE A 1003 6.76 -18.08 7.96
C ILE A 1003 7.11 -16.76 7.27
N ALA A 1004 7.29 -16.77 5.95
CA ALA A 1004 7.68 -15.61 5.17
C ALA A 1004 6.53 -14.66 4.81
N LYS A 1005 5.34 -14.81 5.42
CA LYS A 1005 4.10 -14.04 5.16
C LYS A 1005 4.28 -12.51 5.10
N ASP A 1006 5.19 -11.97 5.91
CA ASP A 1006 5.48 -10.53 5.98
C ASP A 1006 6.64 -10.09 5.06
N GLY A 1007 7.52 -11.04 4.70
CA GLY A 1007 8.78 -10.79 4.03
C GLY A 1007 8.79 -11.08 2.53
N VAL A 1008 7.90 -11.96 2.05
CA VAL A 1008 7.89 -12.44 0.65
C VAL A 1008 6.53 -12.31 0.01
#